data_AF-A0A6I9W7K6-F1
#
_entry.id   AF-A0A6I9W7K6-F1
#
_cell.length_a   1.000
_cell.length_b   1.000
_cell.length_c   1.000
_cell.angle_alpha   90.00
_cell.angle_beta   90.00
_cell.angle_gamma   90.00
#
_symmetry.space_group_name_H-M   'P 1'
#
loop_
_entity.id
_entity.type
_entity.pdbx_description
1 polymer ?
#
loop_
_entity_poly.entity_id
_entity_poly.type
_entity_poly.pdbx_seq_one_letter_code
_entity_poly.pdbx_strand_id
1 'polypeptide(L)'
;MPGTEDSTTELGEIENVRVVVRVRPLNSKEFDSHCKNIIEVDALNAEITIENPNAAQGEPPKVFSFDAVFDTDSTQVDIYNETARPIVDKVLQGYNGTIFAYGQTGTGKTYTMSGAKTSPQARGIIPNTFAHIFGHIAKADENQKFLVRATYLEIYNEEVRDLLGKDQNTRLEVKERPDIGVFVKDLSGYVVNNADDLDRIMSLGNKNRVVGATAMNVSSSRSHAIFTITVESSQIGEDGEQHVKMGKLHLVDLAGSERQSKTKATGQRLREATKINLSLSTLGNVISALVDGQSSHVPYRNSKLTRLLQDSLGGNSKTLMCANISPADINYDETISTLRYANRAKNIKNHARINEDPKDALLRQFQVEIEQLRKQLEENGAELSESEDESEDSQESRETKRDKKARRRSQMLSVEELEDGDTDSTEKVDKAERDDKSPVDKDVIELKKTQSEKEALREKMQNLQNKILVGGENLLEKAEAQEQLLAAAAIELEQRKSREEQLKKAIKAKEAERIDIEEKYSSLQEEAAGKTKKLARVYTMLMSVKAELSDLQQEHQREMEGLLEGVRGIGRELQLQNLIVNHYIPVQYQTMIKRYVHWNEDIGEWQLKCVAYTGNNMRKAQTVSSAGNTKDTVPPDMSNIYLSYNTGIDNTFVQPKKVRSRSGVPRPTTAHRRTPH
;
A
#
# COMPACT_ATOMS: atom_id res chain seq x y z
N MET A 1 -7.97 -40.40 26.48
CA MET A 1 -7.89 -38.97 26.82
C MET A 1 -7.76 -38.19 25.51
N PRO A 2 -8.87 -37.71 24.92
CA PRO A 2 -8.83 -36.71 23.87
C PRO A 2 -8.89 -35.31 24.48
N GLY A 3 -8.20 -34.35 23.86
CA GLY A 3 -8.28 -32.95 24.24
C GLY A 3 -6.94 -32.25 24.03
N THR A 4 -6.81 -31.57 22.90
CA THR A 4 -6.65 -30.11 22.88
C THR A 4 -6.67 -29.60 21.42
N GLU A 5 -7.78 -28.93 21.12
CA GLU A 5 -7.90 -27.76 20.23
C GLU A 5 -7.65 -27.96 18.72
N ASP A 6 -8.73 -28.36 18.04
CA ASP A 6 -9.05 -27.85 16.70
C ASP A 6 -9.11 -26.32 16.75
N SER A 7 -8.06 -25.66 16.26
CA SER A 7 -8.15 -24.26 15.85
C SER A 7 -8.75 -24.24 14.44
N THR A 8 -10.00 -23.81 14.36
CA THR A 8 -10.68 -23.34 13.15
C THR A 8 -9.70 -22.72 12.15
N THR A 9 -9.34 -23.46 11.11
CA THR A 9 -8.64 -22.92 9.94
C THR A 9 -9.55 -21.90 9.27
N GLU A 10 -9.33 -20.62 9.54
CA GLU A 10 -9.93 -19.54 8.75
C GLU A 10 -9.63 -19.82 7.26
N LEU A 11 -10.68 -19.95 6.45
CA LEU A 11 -10.67 -20.19 5.00
C LEU A 11 -10.04 -19.01 4.22
N GLY A 12 -8.77 -18.73 4.46
CA GLY A 12 -7.96 -17.77 3.72
C GLY A 12 -7.27 -18.42 2.53
N GLU A 13 -7.23 -17.73 1.39
CA GLU A 13 -6.44 -18.14 0.23
C GLU A 13 -4.96 -17.90 0.53
N ILE A 14 -4.19 -18.98 0.67
CA ILE A 14 -2.73 -18.91 0.73
C ILE A 14 -2.21 -18.66 -0.68
N GLU A 15 -1.63 -17.50 -0.91
CA GLU A 15 -1.02 -17.15 -2.19
C GLU A 15 0.35 -16.52 -1.97
N ASN A 16 1.29 -16.81 -2.86
CA ASN A 16 2.57 -16.14 -2.86
C ASN A 16 2.42 -14.68 -3.32
N VAL A 17 3.30 -13.80 -2.85
CA VAL A 17 3.43 -12.46 -3.43
C VAL A 17 3.79 -12.59 -4.90
N ARG A 18 2.97 -12.02 -5.78
CA ARG A 18 3.24 -12.00 -7.22
C ARG A 18 4.30 -10.95 -7.53
N VAL A 19 5.30 -11.32 -8.32
CA VAL A 19 6.44 -10.47 -8.67
C VAL A 19 6.57 -10.40 -10.18
N VAL A 20 6.57 -9.18 -10.70
CA VAL A 20 6.79 -8.91 -12.13
C VAL A 20 7.97 -7.99 -12.31
N VAL A 21 8.72 -8.18 -13.39
CA VAL A 21 9.86 -7.31 -13.73
C VAL A 21 9.53 -6.49 -14.96
N ARG A 22 9.88 -5.21 -14.93
CA ARG A 22 9.73 -4.31 -16.07
C ARG A 22 11.05 -3.65 -16.43
N VAL A 23 11.49 -3.86 -17.67
CA VAL A 23 12.66 -3.23 -18.27
C VAL A 23 12.20 -2.01 -19.06
N ARG A 24 12.75 -0.83 -18.75
CA ARG A 24 12.49 0.36 -19.57
C ARG A 24 13.48 0.47 -20.75
N PRO A 25 13.18 1.23 -21.81
CA PRO A 25 14.18 1.60 -22.81
C PRO A 25 15.36 2.37 -22.20
N LEU A 26 16.51 2.37 -22.89
CA LEU A 26 17.65 3.26 -22.54
C LEU A 26 17.20 4.72 -22.56
N ASN A 27 17.59 5.48 -21.54
CA ASN A 27 17.28 6.91 -21.49
C ASN A 27 18.33 7.73 -22.25
N SER A 28 18.04 9.01 -22.53
CA SER A 28 18.95 9.87 -23.30
C SER A 28 20.35 9.97 -22.70
N LYS A 29 20.49 10.05 -21.37
CA LYS A 29 21.81 10.13 -20.70
C LYS A 29 22.61 8.84 -20.87
N GLU A 30 21.95 7.68 -20.78
CA GLU A 30 22.58 6.38 -20.99
C GLU A 30 23.00 6.21 -22.45
N PHE A 31 22.17 6.66 -23.39
CA PHE A 31 22.49 6.67 -24.82
C PHE A 31 23.68 7.60 -25.13
N ASP A 32 23.66 8.83 -24.60
CA ASP A 32 24.73 9.83 -24.76
C ASP A 32 26.05 9.37 -24.11
N SER A 33 25.96 8.53 -23.06
CA SER A 33 27.12 7.94 -22.39
C SER A 33 27.59 6.63 -23.06
N HIS A 34 27.00 6.24 -24.19
CA HIS A 34 27.29 5.00 -24.91
C HIS A 34 27.16 3.73 -24.06
N CYS A 35 26.21 3.71 -23.12
CA CYS A 35 25.90 2.52 -22.32
C CYS A 35 25.39 1.38 -23.21
N LYS A 36 25.81 0.16 -22.90
CA LYS A 36 25.32 -1.06 -23.57
C LYS A 36 24.06 -1.60 -22.88
N ASN A 37 23.17 -2.19 -23.67
CA ASN A 37 22.08 -3.01 -23.13
C ASN A 37 22.68 -4.36 -22.68
N ILE A 38 22.48 -4.70 -21.40
CA ILE A 38 22.95 -5.94 -20.77
C ILE A 38 21.81 -6.89 -20.39
N ILE A 39 20.57 -6.61 -20.81
CA ILE A 39 19.39 -7.39 -20.46
C ILE A 39 18.74 -7.97 -21.72
N GLU A 40 18.51 -9.27 -21.67
CA GLU A 40 17.65 -10.00 -22.60
C GLU A 40 16.40 -10.48 -21.85
N VAL A 41 15.23 -10.28 -22.46
CA VAL A 41 13.93 -10.59 -21.87
C VAL A 41 13.28 -11.71 -22.66
N ASP A 42 13.00 -12.83 -22.00
CA ASP A 42 12.15 -13.91 -22.53
C ASP A 42 10.79 -13.85 -21.83
N ALA A 43 9.87 -13.09 -22.42
CA ALA A 43 8.49 -12.96 -21.92
C ALA A 43 7.74 -14.30 -21.90
N LEU A 44 8.08 -15.24 -22.78
CA LEU A 44 7.39 -16.54 -22.90
C LEU A 44 7.73 -17.50 -21.76
N ASN A 45 8.97 -17.44 -21.28
CA ASN A 45 9.41 -18.20 -20.12
C ASN A 45 9.36 -17.41 -18.82
N ALA A 46 8.93 -16.15 -18.89
CA ALA A 46 8.98 -15.21 -17.78
C ALA A 46 10.39 -15.08 -17.18
N GLU A 47 11.40 -15.09 -18.06
CA GLU A 47 12.81 -15.11 -17.71
C GLU A 47 13.53 -13.83 -18.15
N ILE A 48 14.47 -13.39 -17.33
CA ILE A 48 15.39 -12.29 -17.63
C ILE A 48 16.82 -12.79 -17.53
N THR A 49 17.58 -12.56 -18.59
CA THR A 49 19.00 -12.87 -18.68
C THR A 49 19.81 -11.58 -18.60
N ILE A 50 20.87 -11.58 -17.81
CA ILE A 50 21.69 -10.40 -17.53
C ILE A 50 23.15 -10.73 -17.74
N GLU A 51 23.80 -9.94 -18.58
CA GLU A 51 25.23 -10.03 -18.83
C GLU A 51 26.01 -9.17 -17.83
N ASN A 52 27.02 -9.76 -17.20
CA ASN A 52 27.94 -9.03 -16.34
C ASN A 52 28.97 -8.29 -17.21
N PRO A 53 29.00 -6.95 -17.21
CA PRO A 53 29.95 -6.19 -18.04
C PRO A 53 31.41 -6.42 -17.63
N ASN A 54 31.65 -6.91 -16.42
CA ASN A 54 32.98 -7.23 -15.88
C ASN A 54 33.19 -8.76 -15.73
N ALA A 55 32.43 -9.58 -16.45
CA ALA A 55 32.50 -11.04 -16.39
C ALA A 55 33.93 -11.56 -16.59
N ALA A 56 34.34 -12.52 -15.76
CA ALA A 56 35.56 -13.29 -16.03
C ALA A 56 35.35 -14.20 -17.25
N GLN A 57 36.44 -14.54 -17.95
CA GLN A 57 36.35 -15.38 -19.16
C GLN A 57 35.69 -16.73 -18.85
N GLY A 58 34.51 -16.98 -19.42
CA GLY A 58 33.72 -18.21 -19.22
C GLY A 58 32.64 -18.13 -18.12
N GLU A 59 32.42 -16.96 -17.50
CA GLU A 59 31.29 -16.74 -16.58
C GLU A 59 29.98 -16.65 -17.39
N PRO A 60 28.97 -17.51 -17.11
CA PRO A 60 27.70 -17.48 -17.82
C PRO A 60 26.84 -16.28 -17.40
N PRO A 61 25.97 -15.77 -18.29
CA PRO A 61 24.95 -14.79 -17.93
C PRO A 61 24.03 -15.31 -16.81
N LYS A 62 23.49 -14.40 -16.01
CA LYS A 62 22.56 -14.75 -14.93
C LYS A 62 21.13 -14.75 -15.42
N VAL A 63 20.38 -15.77 -15.05
CA VAL A 63 18.97 -15.93 -15.43
C VAL A 63 18.09 -15.89 -14.19
N PHE A 64 17.03 -15.08 -14.23
CA PHE A 64 16.00 -15.00 -13.18
C PHE A 64 14.63 -15.28 -13.78
N SER A 65 13.79 -16.03 -13.06
CA SER A 65 12.40 -16.31 -13.44
C SER A 65 11.41 -15.69 -12.45
N PHE A 66 10.36 -15.08 -12.99
CA PHE A 66 9.31 -14.34 -12.26
C PHE A 66 7.91 -14.73 -12.75
N ASP A 67 6.85 -14.14 -12.18
CA ASP A 67 5.47 -14.40 -12.61
C ASP A 67 5.15 -13.78 -13.98
N ALA A 68 5.82 -12.68 -14.32
CA ALA A 68 5.83 -12.08 -15.65
C ALA A 68 7.05 -11.16 -15.81
N VAL A 69 7.53 -11.00 -17.05
CA VAL A 69 8.60 -10.06 -17.40
C VAL A 69 8.16 -9.21 -18.60
N PHE A 70 8.39 -7.91 -18.50
CA PHE A 70 8.00 -6.92 -19.50
C PHE A 70 9.27 -6.29 -20.09
N ASP A 71 9.36 -6.34 -21.41
CA ASP A 71 10.42 -5.75 -22.21
C ASP A 71 10.21 -4.25 -22.45
N THR A 72 11.03 -3.68 -23.33
CA THR A 72 10.99 -2.26 -23.68
C THR A 72 9.76 -1.85 -24.48
N ASP A 73 9.11 -2.82 -25.15
CA ASP A 73 8.00 -2.59 -26.07
C ASP A 73 6.64 -2.77 -25.38
N SER A 74 6.65 -3.35 -24.17
CA SER A 74 5.49 -3.56 -23.32
C SER A 74 4.77 -2.25 -22.96
N THR A 75 3.48 -2.16 -23.31
CA THR A 75 2.68 -0.95 -23.08
C THR A 75 2.16 -0.87 -21.64
N GLN A 76 1.70 0.32 -21.22
CA GLN A 76 1.10 0.49 -19.90
C GLN A 76 -0.19 -0.31 -19.72
N VAL A 77 -0.93 -0.49 -20.81
CA VAL A 77 -2.20 -1.22 -20.82
C VAL A 77 -1.96 -2.72 -20.67
N ASP A 78 -0.96 -3.27 -21.37
CA ASP A 78 -0.57 -4.69 -21.24
C ASP A 78 -0.17 -5.01 -19.80
N ILE A 79 0.68 -4.14 -19.22
CA ILE A 79 1.11 -4.28 -17.82
C ILE A 79 -0.09 -4.23 -16.88
N TYR A 80 -1.02 -3.29 -17.08
CA TYR A 80 -2.21 -3.20 -16.25
C TYR A 80 -3.06 -4.47 -16.31
N ASN A 81 -3.39 -4.93 -17.51
CA ASN A 81 -4.27 -6.07 -17.75
C ASN A 81 -3.67 -7.38 -17.21
N GLU A 82 -2.37 -7.59 -17.38
CA GLU A 82 -1.71 -8.81 -16.94
C GLU A 82 -1.46 -8.88 -15.43
N THR A 83 -1.25 -7.72 -14.80
CA THR A 83 -0.72 -7.66 -13.43
C THR A 83 -1.70 -7.04 -12.44
N ALA A 84 -2.13 -5.80 -12.67
CA ALA A 84 -2.91 -5.02 -11.70
C ALA A 84 -4.40 -5.38 -11.74
N ARG A 85 -4.95 -5.65 -12.93
CA ARG A 85 -6.38 -5.93 -13.12
C ARG A 85 -6.89 -7.06 -12.22
N PRO A 86 -6.24 -8.25 -12.12
CA PRO A 86 -6.68 -9.31 -11.22
C PRO A 86 -6.71 -8.91 -9.74
N ILE A 87 -5.78 -8.06 -9.30
CA ILE A 87 -5.75 -7.56 -7.92
C ILE A 87 -6.91 -6.60 -7.67
N VAL A 88 -7.20 -5.70 -8.64
CA VAL A 88 -8.32 -4.76 -8.55
C VAL A 88 -9.66 -5.51 -8.53
N ASP A 89 -9.80 -6.55 -9.35
CA ASP A 89 -10.99 -7.42 -9.35
C ASP A 89 -11.22 -8.06 -7.98
N LYS A 90 -10.16 -8.58 -7.34
CA LYS A 90 -10.22 -9.13 -5.98
C LYS A 90 -10.57 -8.06 -4.94
N VAL A 91 -10.07 -6.84 -5.08
CA VAL A 91 -10.46 -5.74 -4.18
C VAL A 91 -11.94 -5.41 -4.29
N LEU A 92 -12.50 -5.39 -5.50
CA LEU A 92 -13.93 -5.17 -5.72
C LEU A 92 -14.79 -6.28 -5.10
N GLN A 93 -14.24 -7.49 -4.96
CA GLN A 93 -14.85 -8.63 -4.25
C GLN A 93 -14.70 -8.57 -2.71
N GLY A 94 -13.96 -7.60 -2.18
CA GLY A 94 -13.77 -7.40 -0.74
C GLY A 94 -12.43 -7.89 -0.17
N TYR A 95 -11.46 -8.28 -0.99
CA TYR A 95 -10.10 -8.58 -0.52
C TYR A 95 -9.29 -7.29 -0.30
N ASN A 96 -8.24 -7.37 0.53
CA ASN A 96 -7.20 -6.34 0.55
C ASN A 96 -6.21 -6.58 -0.59
N GLY A 97 -5.82 -5.52 -1.30
CA GLY A 97 -4.86 -5.55 -2.39
C GLY A 97 -3.71 -4.58 -2.15
N THR A 98 -2.50 -4.96 -2.53
CA THR A 98 -1.33 -4.06 -2.52
C THR A 98 -0.57 -4.18 -3.84
N ILE A 99 -0.34 -3.06 -4.51
CA ILE A 99 0.52 -2.98 -5.68
C ILE A 99 1.62 -1.97 -5.39
N PHE A 100 2.88 -2.40 -5.42
CA PHE A 100 4.01 -1.51 -5.17
C PHE A 100 5.09 -1.60 -6.24
N ALA A 101 5.62 -0.44 -6.62
CA ALA A 101 6.75 -0.35 -7.55
C ALA A 101 8.08 -0.20 -6.77
N TYR A 102 9.08 -0.99 -7.13
CA TYR A 102 10.38 -1.05 -6.48
C TYR A 102 11.52 -1.03 -7.50
N GLY A 103 12.66 -0.42 -7.15
CA GLY A 103 13.85 -0.34 -7.99
C GLY A 103 14.58 0.98 -7.85
N GLN A 104 15.69 1.14 -8.58
CA GLN A 104 16.53 2.34 -8.52
C GLN A 104 15.78 3.60 -9.01
N THR A 105 16.17 4.78 -8.55
CA THR A 105 15.72 6.06 -9.10
C THR A 105 15.92 6.12 -10.62
N GLY A 106 14.85 6.48 -11.34
CA GLY A 106 14.90 6.60 -12.80
C GLY A 106 14.71 5.30 -13.57
N THR A 107 14.44 4.16 -12.90
CA THR A 107 14.11 2.89 -13.61
C THR A 107 12.65 2.81 -14.08
N GLY A 108 11.78 3.71 -13.65
CA GLY A 108 10.39 3.79 -14.13
C GLY A 108 9.30 3.43 -13.11
N LYS A 109 9.58 3.46 -11.80
CA LYS A 109 8.57 3.25 -10.74
C LYS A 109 7.35 4.16 -10.89
N THR A 110 7.54 5.47 -10.83
CA THR A 110 6.47 6.47 -11.01
C THR A 110 5.83 6.39 -12.40
N TYR A 111 6.58 6.03 -13.45
CA TYR A 111 6.01 5.81 -14.79
C TYR A 111 5.10 4.58 -14.82
N THR A 112 5.43 3.51 -14.10
CA THR A 112 4.57 2.32 -13.98
C THR A 112 3.32 2.63 -13.18
N MET A 113 3.47 3.33 -12.05
CA MET A 113 2.35 3.64 -11.16
C MET A 113 1.44 4.74 -11.71
N SER A 114 1.98 5.91 -12.06
CA SER A 114 1.20 7.07 -12.51
C SER A 114 1.16 7.20 -14.04
N GLY A 115 2.24 6.83 -14.72
CA GLY A 115 2.37 7.02 -16.16
C GLY A 115 2.49 8.48 -16.58
N ALA A 116 2.26 8.75 -17.86
CA ALA A 116 2.20 10.09 -18.41
C ALA A 116 0.76 10.50 -18.71
N LYS A 117 0.42 11.75 -18.41
CA LYS A 117 -0.92 12.32 -18.69
C LYS A 117 -1.12 12.72 -20.16
N THR A 118 -0.08 12.58 -20.98
CA THR A 118 -0.05 13.05 -22.37
C THR A 118 -0.97 12.27 -23.29
N SER A 119 -1.23 10.99 -23.00
CA SER A 119 -2.13 10.14 -23.78
C SER A 119 -2.78 9.05 -22.92
N PRO A 120 -3.98 8.56 -23.28
CA PRO A 120 -4.62 7.44 -22.58
C PRO A 120 -3.76 6.19 -22.51
N GLN A 121 -3.02 5.87 -23.59
CA GLN A 121 -2.14 4.69 -23.64
C GLN A 121 -0.91 4.81 -22.72
N ALA A 122 -0.56 6.01 -22.28
CA ALA A 122 0.56 6.24 -21.37
C ALA A 122 0.15 6.27 -19.89
N ARG A 123 -1.15 6.17 -19.57
CA ARG A 123 -1.67 6.11 -18.20
C ARG A 123 -1.17 4.86 -17.49
N GLY A 124 -0.63 5.02 -16.27
CA GLY A 124 -0.10 3.91 -15.47
C GLY A 124 -1.16 3.13 -14.72
N ILE A 125 -0.71 2.31 -13.77
CA ILE A 125 -1.57 1.45 -12.96
C ILE A 125 -2.65 2.24 -12.21
N ILE A 126 -2.27 3.34 -11.54
CA ILE A 126 -3.17 4.15 -10.71
C ILE A 126 -4.36 4.70 -11.51
N PRO A 127 -4.17 5.48 -12.58
CA PRO A 127 -5.29 6.00 -13.37
C PRO A 127 -6.11 4.92 -14.09
N ASN A 128 -5.49 3.79 -14.49
CA ASN A 128 -6.25 2.67 -15.05
C ASN A 128 -7.11 1.96 -13.99
N THR A 129 -6.61 1.85 -12.76
CA THR A 129 -7.40 1.37 -11.60
C THR A 129 -8.60 2.27 -11.33
N PHE A 130 -8.47 3.60 -11.44
CA PHE A 130 -9.60 4.50 -11.23
C PHE A 130 -10.72 4.25 -12.24
N ALA A 131 -10.37 4.15 -13.53
CA ALA A 131 -11.31 3.84 -14.59
C ALA A 131 -11.96 2.46 -14.39
N HIS A 132 -11.17 1.45 -14.02
CA HIS A 132 -11.66 0.09 -13.81
C HIS A 132 -12.66 -0.01 -12.64
N ILE A 133 -12.35 0.59 -11.48
CA ILE A 133 -13.25 0.59 -10.31
C ILE A 133 -14.59 1.21 -10.68
N PHE A 134 -14.60 2.39 -11.30
CA PHE A 134 -15.85 3.07 -11.63
C PHE A 134 -16.58 2.47 -12.83
N GLY A 135 -15.87 1.85 -13.77
CA GLY A 135 -16.46 1.03 -14.83
C GLY A 135 -17.20 -0.19 -14.27
N HIS A 136 -16.61 -0.86 -13.27
CA HIS A 136 -17.28 -1.95 -12.55
C HIS A 136 -18.52 -1.47 -11.80
N ILE A 137 -18.42 -0.37 -11.06
CA ILE A 137 -19.57 0.21 -10.31
C ILE A 137 -20.70 0.61 -11.26
N ALA A 138 -20.39 1.18 -12.43
CA ALA A 138 -21.40 1.58 -13.42
C ALA A 138 -22.16 0.40 -14.04
N LYS A 139 -21.55 -0.80 -14.06
CA LYS A 139 -22.12 -2.03 -14.61
C LYS A 139 -22.77 -2.93 -13.56
N ALA A 140 -22.64 -2.59 -12.27
CA ALA A 140 -23.18 -3.40 -11.19
C ALA A 140 -24.71 -3.33 -11.15
N ASP A 141 -25.33 -4.38 -10.58
CA ASP A 141 -26.78 -4.46 -10.42
C ASP A 141 -27.32 -3.31 -9.53
N GLU A 142 -28.55 -2.87 -9.78
CA GLU A 142 -29.20 -1.79 -8.99
C GLU A 142 -29.29 -2.10 -7.49
N ASN A 143 -29.24 -3.39 -7.13
CA ASN A 143 -29.29 -3.88 -5.75
C ASN A 143 -27.93 -3.83 -5.02
N GLN A 144 -26.84 -3.51 -5.71
CA GLN A 144 -25.51 -3.38 -5.13
C GLN A 144 -25.13 -1.90 -4.98
N LYS A 145 -24.81 -1.49 -3.75
CA LYS A 145 -24.41 -0.12 -3.44
C LYS A 145 -22.93 -0.07 -3.10
N PHE A 146 -22.25 0.97 -3.57
CA PHE A 146 -20.82 1.16 -3.32
C PHE A 146 -20.54 2.49 -2.62
N LEU A 147 -19.53 2.48 -1.75
CA LEU A 147 -18.94 3.68 -1.16
C LEU A 147 -17.42 3.62 -1.36
N VAL A 148 -16.89 4.56 -2.14
CA VAL A 148 -15.46 4.66 -2.42
C VAL A 148 -14.85 5.80 -1.62
N ARG A 149 -13.75 5.52 -0.92
CA ARG A 149 -12.95 6.51 -0.18
C ARG A 149 -11.50 6.46 -0.61
N ALA A 150 -10.85 7.62 -0.66
CA ALA A 150 -9.43 7.73 -0.99
C ALA A 150 -8.65 8.44 0.12
N THR A 151 -7.46 7.94 0.42
CA THR A 151 -6.45 8.60 1.24
C THR A 151 -5.13 8.65 0.48
N TYR A 152 -4.30 9.66 0.77
CA TYR A 152 -2.99 9.75 0.14
C TYR A 152 -1.99 10.32 1.13
N LEU A 153 -0.92 9.56 1.37
CA LEU A 153 0.13 9.94 2.29
C LEU A 153 1.51 9.77 1.67
N GLU A 154 2.48 10.44 2.26
CA GLU A 154 3.89 10.17 2.03
C GLU A 154 4.63 9.82 3.32
N ILE A 155 5.64 8.97 3.17
CA ILE A 155 6.60 8.65 4.23
C ILE A 155 7.93 9.21 3.79
N TYR A 156 8.44 10.18 4.55
CA TYR A 156 9.73 10.79 4.31
C TYR A 156 10.46 10.91 5.64
N ASN A 157 11.72 10.44 5.69
CA ASN A 157 12.54 10.55 6.89
C ASN A 157 11.92 9.88 8.14
N GLU A 158 11.17 8.78 7.94
CA GLU A 158 10.34 8.08 8.97
C GLU A 158 9.21 8.93 9.57
N GLU A 159 8.83 10.03 8.91
CA GLU A 159 7.68 10.86 9.25
C GLU A 159 6.57 10.64 8.22
N VAL A 160 5.33 10.48 8.71
CA VAL A 160 4.14 10.34 7.86
C VAL A 160 3.50 11.71 7.67
N ARG A 161 3.24 12.09 6.42
CA ARG A 161 2.56 13.33 6.05
C ARG A 161 1.33 13.03 5.20
N ASP A 162 0.25 13.74 5.49
CA ASP A 162 -1.01 13.64 4.75
C ASP A 162 -0.99 14.56 3.54
N LEU A 163 -0.95 13.98 2.33
CA LEU A 163 -0.89 14.74 1.08
C LEU A 163 -2.21 15.41 0.72
N LEU A 164 -3.31 15.10 1.41
CA LEU A 164 -4.64 15.65 1.18
C LEU A 164 -5.12 16.55 2.33
N GLY A 165 -4.36 16.63 3.41
CA GLY A 165 -4.64 17.47 4.57
C GLY A 165 -4.50 18.97 4.28
N LYS A 166 -5.12 19.81 5.11
CA LYS A 166 -5.01 21.28 5.01
C LYS A 166 -3.61 21.78 5.38
N ASP A 167 -2.95 21.11 6.33
CA ASP A 167 -1.60 21.42 6.76
C ASP A 167 -0.65 20.26 6.46
N GLN A 168 0.19 20.47 5.47
CA GLN A 168 1.19 19.50 4.99
C GLN A 168 2.40 19.37 5.92
N ASN A 169 2.54 20.26 6.93
CA ASN A 169 3.61 20.19 7.91
C ASN A 169 3.24 19.36 9.16
N THR A 170 1.96 19.01 9.32
CA THR A 170 1.52 18.17 10.43
C THR A 170 2.04 16.74 10.24
N ARG A 171 2.69 16.22 11.28
CA ARG A 171 3.21 14.84 11.32
C ARG A 171 2.16 13.92 11.90
N LEU A 172 1.87 12.83 11.19
CA LEU A 172 0.88 11.85 11.62
C LEU A 172 1.52 10.65 12.32
N GLU A 173 0.79 10.08 13.27
CA GLU A 173 1.21 8.91 14.05
C GLU A 173 0.62 7.62 13.47
N VAL A 174 1.46 6.60 13.33
CA VAL A 174 1.03 5.23 13.00
C VAL A 174 0.64 4.50 14.30
N LYS A 175 -0.61 4.06 14.38
CA LYS A 175 -1.20 3.32 15.50
C LYS A 175 -1.66 1.94 15.06
N GLU A 176 -1.93 1.09 16.02
CA GLU A 176 -2.38 -0.28 15.80
C GLU A 176 -3.54 -0.55 16.75
N ARG A 177 -4.60 -1.20 16.23
CA ARG A 177 -5.71 -1.69 17.04
C ARG A 177 -6.06 -3.13 16.63
N PRO A 178 -6.53 -3.98 17.56
CA PRO A 178 -6.85 -5.38 17.25
C PRO A 178 -7.96 -5.57 16.20
N ASP A 179 -8.92 -4.64 16.13
CA ASP A 179 -10.08 -4.68 15.24
C ASP A 179 -9.79 -4.16 13.82
N ILE A 180 -8.94 -3.14 13.71
CA ILE A 180 -8.67 -2.43 12.44
C ILE A 180 -7.30 -2.79 11.85
N GLY A 181 -6.36 -3.28 12.67
CA GLY A 181 -4.96 -3.44 12.32
C GLY A 181 -4.17 -2.13 12.43
N VAL A 182 -3.13 -1.99 11.61
CA VAL A 182 -2.26 -0.80 11.58
C VAL A 182 -2.93 0.32 10.77
N PHE A 183 -3.02 1.52 11.34
CA PHE A 183 -3.60 2.70 10.68
C PHE A 183 -2.87 3.99 11.04
N VAL A 184 -3.10 5.04 10.25
CA VAL A 184 -2.56 6.37 10.51
C VAL A 184 -3.64 7.22 11.19
N LYS A 185 -3.36 7.70 12.40
CA LYS A 185 -4.30 8.55 13.14
C LYS A 185 -4.44 9.90 12.45
N ASP A 186 -5.67 10.39 12.38
CA ASP A 186 -6.02 11.72 11.83
C ASP A 186 -5.66 11.90 10.34
N LEU A 187 -5.50 10.81 9.59
CA LEU A 187 -5.32 10.85 8.14
C LEU A 187 -6.61 11.27 7.43
N SER A 188 -6.53 12.27 6.55
CA SER A 188 -7.68 12.74 5.79
C SER A 188 -8.15 11.69 4.78
N GLY A 189 -9.45 11.37 4.83
CA GLY A 189 -10.13 10.52 3.85
C GLY A 189 -11.22 11.30 3.13
N TYR A 190 -11.28 11.11 1.80
CA TYR A 190 -12.25 11.78 0.94
C TYR A 190 -13.18 10.75 0.32
N VAL A 191 -14.49 11.02 0.35
CA VAL A 191 -15.49 10.25 -0.40
C VAL A 191 -15.43 10.66 -1.86
N VAL A 192 -15.50 9.67 -2.73
CA VAL A 192 -15.27 9.82 -4.17
C VAL A 192 -16.45 9.21 -4.91
N ASN A 193 -16.99 9.93 -5.90
CA ASN A 193 -18.18 9.49 -6.64
C ASN A 193 -17.89 9.10 -8.10
N ASN A 194 -16.72 9.44 -8.64
CA ASN A 194 -16.33 9.10 -10.02
C ASN A 194 -14.79 9.04 -10.18
N ALA A 195 -14.33 8.57 -11.34
CA ALA A 195 -12.90 8.45 -11.62
C ALA A 195 -12.17 9.82 -11.66
N ASP A 196 -12.84 10.88 -12.13
CA ASP A 196 -12.24 12.22 -12.18
C ASP A 196 -12.01 12.81 -10.78
N ASP A 197 -12.86 12.49 -9.80
CA ASP A 197 -12.63 12.84 -8.39
C ASP A 197 -11.31 12.22 -7.88
N LEU A 198 -11.04 10.95 -8.19
CA LEU A 198 -9.77 10.30 -7.85
C LEU A 198 -8.59 10.98 -8.56
N ASP A 199 -8.72 11.29 -9.85
CA ASP A 199 -7.67 11.98 -10.60
C ASP A 199 -7.39 13.39 -10.04
N ARG A 200 -8.43 14.10 -9.59
CA ARG A 200 -8.29 15.40 -8.92
C ARG A 200 -7.59 15.27 -7.57
N ILE A 201 -7.99 14.31 -6.74
CA ILE A 201 -7.37 14.03 -5.44
C ILE A 201 -5.89 13.63 -5.62
N MET A 202 -5.59 12.73 -6.56
CA MET A 202 -4.23 12.33 -6.89
C MET A 202 -3.40 13.51 -7.39
N SER A 203 -3.97 14.38 -8.22
CA SER A 203 -3.30 15.58 -8.72
C SER A 203 -3.04 16.60 -7.61
N LEU A 204 -3.97 16.76 -6.65
CA LEU A 204 -3.80 17.60 -5.48
C LEU A 204 -2.65 17.08 -4.60
N GLY A 205 -2.66 15.79 -4.25
CA GLY A 205 -1.61 15.21 -3.43
C GLY A 205 -0.23 15.25 -4.09
N ASN A 206 -0.15 15.03 -5.42
CA ASN A 206 1.11 15.19 -6.15
C ASN A 206 1.63 16.63 -6.14
N LYS A 207 0.75 17.63 -6.25
CA LYS A 207 1.15 19.04 -6.11
C LYS A 207 1.71 19.30 -4.72
N ASN A 208 1.03 18.82 -3.67
CA ASN A 208 1.47 18.97 -2.29
C ASN A 208 2.82 18.27 -2.04
N ARG A 209 3.01 17.07 -2.60
CA ARG A 209 4.28 16.32 -2.59
C ARG A 209 5.42 17.12 -3.24
N VAL A 210 5.17 17.75 -4.40
CA VAL A 210 6.18 18.59 -5.10
C VAL A 210 6.48 19.87 -4.32
N VAL A 211 5.47 20.53 -3.75
CA VAL A 211 5.66 21.74 -2.92
C VAL A 211 6.50 21.41 -1.69
N GLY A 212 6.16 20.32 -0.98
CA GLY A 212 6.96 19.80 0.12
C GLY A 212 8.40 19.51 -0.30
N ALA A 213 8.58 18.94 -1.50
CA ALA A 213 9.89 18.73 -2.10
C ALA A 213 10.70 20.01 -2.32
N THR A 214 10.11 21.03 -2.93
CA THR A 214 10.81 22.30 -3.15
C THR A 214 11.09 23.07 -1.85
N ALA A 215 10.14 23.07 -0.90
CA ALA A 215 10.29 23.77 0.38
C ALA A 215 11.35 23.14 1.29
N MET A 216 11.53 21.81 1.20
CA MET A 216 12.45 21.05 2.06
C MET A 216 13.67 20.48 1.30
N ASN A 217 13.91 20.87 0.04
CA ASN A 217 14.92 20.29 -0.86
C ASN A 217 14.81 18.76 -1.03
N VAL A 218 13.61 18.20 -0.89
CA VAL A 218 13.33 16.76 -1.05
C VAL A 218 13.16 16.45 -2.53
N SER A 219 13.68 15.32 -2.99
CA SER A 219 13.34 14.77 -4.30
C SER A 219 12.24 13.73 -4.13
N SER A 220 11.29 13.61 -5.06
CA SER A 220 10.29 12.54 -5.03
C SER A 220 10.91 11.14 -5.02
N SER A 221 12.17 11.01 -5.45
CA SER A 221 12.93 9.77 -5.39
C SER A 221 13.31 9.32 -3.97
N ARG A 222 13.05 10.18 -2.97
CA ARG A 222 13.48 10.02 -1.57
C ARG A 222 12.32 9.87 -0.58
N SER A 223 11.07 9.91 -1.05
CA SER A 223 9.89 9.64 -0.22
C SER A 223 9.06 8.52 -0.83
N HIS A 224 8.47 7.71 0.03
CA HIS A 224 7.48 6.71 -0.37
C HIS A 224 6.11 7.37 -0.42
N ALA A 225 5.33 7.10 -1.45
CA ALA A 225 3.95 7.58 -1.54
C ALA A 225 2.98 6.40 -1.56
N ILE A 226 1.94 6.47 -0.72
CA ILE A 226 0.93 5.41 -0.58
C ILE A 226 -0.43 6.03 -0.84
N PHE A 227 -1.00 5.76 -2.01
CA PHE A 227 -2.37 6.11 -2.35
C PHE A 227 -3.26 4.93 -2.01
N THR A 228 -4.25 5.11 -1.15
CA THR A 228 -5.15 4.03 -0.73
C THR A 228 -6.56 4.30 -1.20
N ILE A 229 -7.17 3.30 -1.83
CA ILE A 229 -8.60 3.29 -2.17
C ILE A 229 -9.28 2.26 -1.29
N THR A 230 -10.32 2.66 -0.58
CA THR A 230 -11.21 1.76 0.15
C THR A 230 -12.54 1.70 -0.59
N VAL A 231 -12.95 0.48 -0.96
CA VAL A 231 -14.22 0.20 -1.62
C VAL A 231 -15.06 -0.60 -0.64
N GLU A 232 -16.14 0.00 -0.16
CA GLU A 232 -17.18 -0.72 0.55
C GLU A 232 -18.30 -1.03 -0.43
N SER A 233 -18.76 -2.28 -0.43
CA SER A 233 -19.92 -2.71 -1.20
C SER A 233 -20.96 -3.30 -0.25
N SER A 234 -22.23 -3.07 -0.57
CA SER A 234 -23.34 -3.61 0.17
C SER A 234 -24.39 -4.16 -0.79
N GLN A 235 -24.81 -5.39 -0.55
CA GLN A 235 -25.77 -6.11 -1.38
C GLN A 235 -26.78 -6.80 -0.48
N ILE A 236 -28.04 -6.83 -0.91
CA ILE A 236 -29.07 -7.63 -0.25
C ILE A 236 -28.94 -9.07 -0.74
N GLY A 237 -28.72 -10.00 0.18
CA GLY A 237 -28.60 -11.42 -0.12
C GLY A 237 -29.95 -12.07 -0.42
N GLU A 238 -29.93 -13.33 -0.85
CA GLU A 238 -31.16 -14.12 -1.07
C GLU A 238 -31.95 -14.38 0.22
N ASP A 239 -31.27 -14.28 1.37
CA ASP A 239 -31.83 -14.31 2.71
C ASP A 239 -32.59 -13.03 3.09
N GLY A 240 -32.52 -11.99 2.26
CA GLY A 240 -33.08 -10.67 2.52
C GLY A 240 -32.27 -9.83 3.51
N GLU A 241 -31.11 -10.31 3.97
CA GLU A 241 -30.20 -9.56 4.84
C GLU A 241 -29.22 -8.71 4.02
N GLN A 242 -28.67 -7.67 4.65
CA GLN A 242 -27.73 -6.76 4.01
C GLN A 242 -26.29 -7.22 4.28
N HIS A 243 -25.65 -7.77 3.25
CA HIS A 243 -24.26 -8.22 3.29
C HIS A 243 -23.33 -7.06 2.96
N VAL A 244 -22.28 -6.84 3.75
CA VAL A 244 -21.32 -5.75 3.56
C VAL A 244 -19.91 -6.31 3.41
N LYS A 245 -19.23 -5.91 2.34
CA LYS A 245 -17.84 -6.27 2.05
C LYS A 245 -16.97 -5.03 1.91
N MET A 246 -15.73 -5.11 2.37
CA MET A 246 -14.77 -4.01 2.32
C MET A 246 -13.45 -4.44 1.70
N GLY A 247 -13.12 -3.89 0.53
CA GLY A 247 -11.81 -4.02 -0.09
C GLY A 247 -10.95 -2.80 0.17
N LYS A 248 -9.65 -3.00 0.45
CA LYS A 248 -8.67 -1.91 0.56
C LYS A 248 -7.53 -2.14 -0.42
N LEU A 249 -7.29 -1.19 -1.33
CA LEU A 249 -6.21 -1.22 -2.30
C LEU A 249 -5.15 -0.18 -1.98
N HIS A 250 -3.93 -0.64 -1.69
CA HIS A 250 -2.74 0.19 -1.55
C HIS A 250 -1.99 0.26 -2.88
N LEU A 251 -1.79 1.47 -3.40
CA LEU A 251 -1.00 1.78 -4.60
C LEU A 251 0.24 2.55 -4.16
N VAL A 252 1.39 1.88 -4.17
CA VAL A 252 2.62 2.36 -3.52
C VAL A 252 3.71 2.67 -4.55
N ASP A 253 4.23 3.89 -4.51
CA ASP A 253 5.42 4.33 -5.26
C ASP A 253 6.57 4.51 -4.27
N LEU A 254 7.47 3.53 -4.21
CA LEU A 254 8.59 3.54 -3.26
C LEU A 254 9.70 4.51 -3.68
N ALA A 255 10.50 4.94 -2.72
CA ALA A 255 11.75 5.64 -2.95
C ALA A 255 12.74 4.77 -3.76
N GLY A 256 13.79 5.40 -4.29
CA GLY A 256 14.87 4.70 -4.99
C GLY A 256 15.59 3.69 -4.11
N SER A 257 15.85 2.49 -4.64
CA SER A 257 16.56 1.42 -3.93
C SER A 257 18.09 1.59 -3.92
N GLU A 258 18.62 2.63 -4.58
CA GLU A 258 20.06 2.80 -4.73
C GLU A 258 20.83 2.98 -3.42
N ARG A 259 22.07 2.49 -3.41
CA ARG A 259 22.96 2.57 -2.25
C ARG A 259 23.63 3.94 -2.14
N GLN A 260 23.89 4.36 -0.90
CA GLN A 260 24.37 5.71 -0.55
C GLN A 260 25.71 6.09 -1.18
N SER A 261 26.59 5.11 -1.45
CA SER A 261 27.96 5.33 -1.91
C SER A 261 28.04 6.07 -3.25
N LYS A 262 26.97 6.06 -4.05
CA LYS A 262 26.86 6.85 -5.30
C LYS A 262 26.44 8.32 -5.07
N THR A 263 25.92 8.65 -3.90
CA THR A 263 25.50 10.02 -3.56
C THR A 263 26.63 10.74 -2.82
N LYS A 264 27.27 11.74 -3.46
CA LYS A 264 28.27 12.63 -2.83
C LYS A 264 27.62 13.61 -1.82
N ALA A 265 26.67 13.14 -1.02
CA ALA A 265 25.85 13.95 -0.13
C ALA A 265 26.59 14.20 1.20
N THR A 266 26.66 15.46 1.64
CA THR A 266 27.28 15.87 2.91
C THR A 266 26.25 16.49 3.86
N GLY A 267 26.50 16.41 5.17
CA GLY A 267 25.70 17.08 6.21
C GLY A 267 24.28 16.52 6.38
N GLN A 268 23.26 17.39 6.40
CA GLN A 268 21.86 17.02 6.62
C GLN A 268 21.34 16.02 5.56
N ARG A 269 21.83 16.11 4.32
CA ARG A 269 21.50 15.16 3.24
C ARG A 269 22.03 13.75 3.50
N LEU A 270 23.10 13.59 4.29
CA LEU A 270 23.62 12.27 4.68
C LEU A 270 22.69 11.62 5.72
N ARG A 271 22.23 12.37 6.74
CA ARG A 271 21.26 11.87 7.73
C ARG A 271 19.95 11.44 7.07
N GLU A 272 19.48 12.25 6.13
CA GLU A 272 18.30 11.99 5.31
C GLU A 272 18.48 10.71 4.49
N ALA A 273 19.60 10.57 3.76
CA ALA A 273 19.91 9.35 2.99
C ALA A 273 19.97 8.09 3.88
N THR A 274 20.45 8.19 5.13
CA THR A 274 20.47 7.07 6.09
C THR A 274 19.08 6.65 6.51
N LYS A 275 18.17 7.60 6.72
CA LYS A 275 16.78 7.31 7.07
C LYS A 275 15.93 6.83 5.89
N ILE A 276 16.21 7.28 4.67
CA ILE A 276 15.53 6.76 3.48
C ILE A 276 15.87 5.29 3.28
N ASN A 277 17.16 4.94 3.38
CA ASN A 277 17.58 3.55 3.24
C ASN A 277 17.14 2.70 4.42
N LEU A 278 16.94 3.27 5.63
CA LEU A 278 16.39 2.52 6.76
C LEU A 278 15.06 1.83 6.40
N SER A 279 14.13 2.54 5.77
CA SER A 279 12.83 1.98 5.39
C SER A 279 12.94 0.83 4.37
N LEU A 280 13.76 0.98 3.33
CA LEU A 280 13.95 -0.04 2.29
C LEU A 280 14.83 -1.23 2.77
N SER A 281 15.84 -0.96 3.58
CA SER A 281 16.65 -2.00 4.24
C SER A 281 15.79 -2.80 5.23
N THR A 282 14.94 -2.13 6.00
CA THR A 282 13.98 -2.79 6.90
C THR A 282 12.99 -3.66 6.13
N LEU A 283 12.47 -3.14 5.00
CA LEU A 283 11.64 -3.93 4.08
C LEU A 283 12.39 -5.19 3.63
N GLY A 284 13.67 -5.08 3.26
CA GLY A 284 14.50 -6.24 2.90
C GLY A 284 14.69 -7.26 4.03
N ASN A 285 14.84 -6.79 5.27
CA ASN A 285 14.93 -7.65 6.45
C ASN A 285 13.61 -8.37 6.72
N VAL A 286 12.47 -7.69 6.56
CA VAL A 286 11.13 -8.29 6.66
C VAL A 286 10.95 -9.40 5.62
N ILE A 287 11.29 -9.14 4.36
CA ILE A 287 11.21 -10.14 3.29
C ILE A 287 12.09 -11.36 3.61
N SER A 288 13.33 -11.13 4.03
CA SER A 288 14.26 -12.23 4.34
C SER A 288 13.73 -13.08 5.51
N ALA A 289 13.26 -12.44 6.59
CA ALA A 289 12.67 -13.13 7.73
C ALA A 289 11.44 -13.98 7.36
N LEU A 290 10.60 -13.47 6.45
CA LEU A 290 9.40 -14.18 5.97
C LEU A 290 9.73 -15.40 5.10
N VAL A 291 10.78 -15.31 4.28
CA VAL A 291 11.16 -16.38 3.34
C VAL A 291 11.98 -17.47 4.03
N ASP A 292 12.87 -17.10 4.95
CA ASP A 292 13.72 -18.07 5.65
C ASP A 292 12.91 -19.01 6.54
N GLY A 293 11.73 -18.58 7.02
CA GLY A 293 10.82 -19.37 7.85
C GLY A 293 11.37 -19.78 9.23
N GLN A 294 12.65 -19.50 9.49
CA GLN A 294 13.33 -19.77 10.76
C GLN A 294 13.14 -18.64 11.78
N SER A 295 12.76 -17.45 11.32
CA SER A 295 12.59 -16.28 12.18
C SER A 295 11.20 -16.27 12.81
N SER A 296 11.13 -16.48 14.13
CA SER A 296 9.87 -16.38 14.88
C SER A 296 9.33 -14.95 14.96
N HIS A 297 10.19 -13.94 14.79
CA HIS A 297 9.83 -12.53 14.87
C HIS A 297 10.20 -11.80 13.58
N VAL A 298 9.20 -11.19 12.93
CA VAL A 298 9.38 -10.37 11.73
C VAL A 298 9.44 -8.88 12.12
N PRO A 299 10.49 -8.13 11.73
CA PRO A 299 10.77 -6.79 12.26
C PRO A 299 9.94 -5.66 11.62
N TYR A 300 8.61 -5.80 11.51
CA TYR A 300 7.75 -4.77 10.89
C TYR A 300 7.87 -3.40 11.56
N ARG A 301 8.11 -3.38 12.88
CA ARG A 301 8.13 -2.14 13.70
C ARG A 301 9.33 -1.23 13.44
N ASN A 302 10.37 -1.73 12.76
CA ASN A 302 11.62 -1.00 12.55
C ASN A 302 11.50 0.15 11.53
N SER A 303 10.42 0.21 10.74
CA SER A 303 10.08 1.35 9.88
C SER A 303 8.57 1.57 9.81
N LYS A 304 8.14 2.83 9.67
CA LYS A 304 6.72 3.16 9.42
C LYS A 304 6.20 2.53 8.13
N LEU A 305 7.06 2.39 7.11
CA LEU A 305 6.69 1.76 5.84
C LEU A 305 6.31 0.29 6.06
N THR A 306 7.16 -0.49 6.74
CA THR A 306 6.91 -1.91 6.98
C THR A 306 5.77 -2.15 7.95
N ARG A 307 5.49 -1.22 8.88
CA ARG A 307 4.29 -1.27 9.70
C ARG A 307 3.01 -1.08 8.87
N LEU A 308 3.01 -0.11 7.96
CA LEU A 308 1.84 0.17 7.12
C LEU A 308 1.60 -0.92 6.06
N LEU A 309 2.64 -1.62 5.63
CA LEU A 309 2.59 -2.73 4.69
C LEU A 309 2.64 -4.11 5.37
N GLN A 310 2.40 -4.17 6.68
CA GLN A 310 2.45 -5.42 7.43
C GLN A 310 1.43 -6.44 6.90
N ASP A 311 0.22 -5.99 6.56
CA ASP A 311 -0.79 -6.86 5.96
C ASP A 311 -0.43 -7.28 4.53
N SER A 312 0.33 -6.44 3.81
CA SER A 312 0.77 -6.68 2.44
C SER A 312 1.85 -7.75 2.31
N LEU A 313 2.65 -7.97 3.36
CA LEU A 313 3.81 -8.87 3.34
C LEU A 313 3.64 -9.89 4.45
N GLY A 314 3.21 -11.11 4.13
CA GLY A 314 2.97 -12.17 5.10
C GLY A 314 1.60 -12.11 5.80
N GLY A 315 0.74 -11.16 5.46
CA GLY A 315 -0.55 -10.92 6.11
C GLY A 315 -1.78 -11.11 5.21
N ASN A 316 -2.87 -10.44 5.57
CA ASN A 316 -4.15 -10.46 4.84
C ASN A 316 -4.15 -9.46 3.68
N SER A 317 -3.50 -9.81 2.57
CA SER A 317 -3.58 -9.05 1.32
C SER A 317 -3.11 -9.87 0.11
N LYS A 318 -3.75 -9.65 -1.04
CA LYS A 318 -3.22 -10.01 -2.35
C LYS A 318 -2.18 -8.96 -2.76
N THR A 319 -0.94 -9.38 -3.00
CA THR A 319 0.17 -8.44 -3.18
C THR A 319 0.92 -8.66 -4.48
N LEU A 320 1.17 -7.55 -5.20
CA LEU A 320 1.94 -7.48 -6.43
C LEU A 320 3.14 -6.53 -6.24
N MET A 321 4.33 -7.04 -6.51
CA MET A 321 5.57 -6.27 -6.62
C MET A 321 5.92 -6.04 -8.10
N CYS A 322 6.05 -4.77 -8.51
CA CYS A 322 6.61 -4.39 -9.80
C CYS A 322 8.07 -3.98 -9.64
N ALA A 323 9.01 -4.84 -10.03
CA ALA A 323 10.44 -4.57 -10.02
C ALA A 323 10.87 -3.85 -11.31
N ASN A 324 11.20 -2.56 -11.20
CA ASN A 324 11.61 -1.73 -12.33
C ASN A 324 13.13 -1.65 -12.43
N ILE A 325 13.70 -1.98 -13.59
CA ILE A 325 15.15 -2.03 -13.82
C ILE A 325 15.57 -1.22 -15.06
N SER A 326 16.85 -0.82 -15.09
CA SER A 326 17.49 -0.20 -16.27
C SER A 326 18.25 -1.26 -17.07
N PRO A 327 18.18 -1.24 -18.42
CA PRO A 327 18.97 -2.11 -19.27
C PRO A 327 20.45 -1.72 -19.36
N ALA A 328 20.84 -0.54 -18.86
CA ALA A 328 22.21 -0.02 -19.03
C ALA A 328 23.25 -0.74 -18.16
N ASP A 329 24.38 -1.09 -18.77
CA ASP A 329 25.57 -1.66 -18.11
C ASP A 329 26.05 -0.92 -16.86
N ILE A 330 26.05 0.42 -16.88
CA ILE A 330 26.45 1.26 -15.72
C ILE A 330 25.60 1.03 -14.47
N ASN A 331 24.40 0.47 -14.63
CA ASN A 331 23.47 0.19 -13.55
C ASN A 331 23.45 -1.30 -13.15
N TYR A 332 24.34 -2.14 -13.69
CA TYR A 332 24.39 -3.59 -13.44
C TYR A 332 24.22 -3.97 -11.96
N ASP A 333 25.01 -3.38 -11.06
CA ASP A 333 24.95 -3.70 -9.62
C ASP A 333 23.55 -3.47 -9.01
N GLU A 334 22.88 -2.38 -9.40
CA GLU A 334 21.57 -1.98 -8.88
C GLU A 334 20.45 -2.82 -9.50
N THR A 335 20.59 -3.18 -10.79
CA THR A 335 19.71 -4.13 -11.46
C THR A 335 19.77 -5.51 -10.80
N ILE A 336 20.97 -6.04 -10.52
CA ILE A 336 21.15 -7.31 -9.81
C ILE A 336 20.57 -7.25 -8.40
N SER A 337 20.84 -6.17 -7.65
CA SER A 337 20.27 -5.99 -6.31
C SER A 337 18.74 -6.00 -6.35
N THR A 338 18.13 -5.33 -7.33
CA THR A 338 16.68 -5.28 -7.51
C THR A 338 16.09 -6.65 -7.81
N LEU A 339 16.73 -7.43 -8.68
CA LEU A 339 16.25 -8.75 -9.09
C LEU A 339 16.42 -9.80 -8.01
N ARG A 340 17.52 -9.77 -7.24
CA ARG A 340 17.68 -10.61 -6.04
C ARG A 340 16.61 -10.32 -5.00
N TYR A 341 16.30 -9.05 -4.82
CA TYR A 341 15.25 -8.61 -3.89
C TYR A 341 13.87 -9.14 -4.34
N ALA A 342 13.54 -8.92 -5.61
CA ALA A 342 12.31 -9.42 -6.24
C ALA A 342 12.20 -10.95 -6.16
N ASN A 343 13.31 -11.67 -6.42
CA ASN A 343 13.34 -13.12 -6.38
C ASN A 343 13.15 -13.70 -4.96
N ARG A 344 13.55 -12.97 -3.91
CA ARG A 344 13.19 -13.31 -2.53
C ARG A 344 11.71 -13.03 -2.27
N ALA A 345 11.23 -11.86 -2.66
CA ALA A 345 9.85 -11.44 -2.41
C ALA A 345 8.82 -12.43 -2.94
N LYS A 346 9.07 -13.07 -4.09
CA LYS A 346 8.15 -14.04 -4.71
C LYS A 346 7.85 -15.28 -3.86
N ASN A 347 8.67 -15.55 -2.84
CA ASN A 347 8.51 -16.70 -1.96
C ASN A 347 7.75 -16.36 -0.66
N ILE A 348 7.35 -15.10 -0.47
CA ILE A 348 6.52 -14.70 0.67
C ILE A 348 5.12 -15.24 0.48
N LYS A 349 4.59 -15.91 1.51
CA LYS A 349 3.21 -16.43 1.53
C LYS A 349 2.29 -15.47 2.28
N ASN A 350 1.25 -15.00 1.60
CA ASN A 350 0.18 -14.21 2.19
C ASN A 350 -1.06 -15.08 2.43
N HIS A 351 -1.88 -14.68 3.41
CA HIS A 351 -3.12 -15.36 3.78
C HIS A 351 -4.29 -14.40 3.51
N ALA A 352 -4.70 -14.29 2.25
CA ALA A 352 -5.70 -13.31 1.84
C ALA A 352 -7.12 -13.84 2.09
N ARG A 353 -7.95 -13.01 2.74
CA ARG A 353 -9.37 -13.31 3.01
C ARG A 353 -10.26 -12.14 2.56
N ILE A 354 -11.53 -12.44 2.30
CA ILE A 354 -12.57 -11.43 2.06
C ILE A 354 -12.87 -10.76 3.39
N ASN A 355 -12.86 -9.42 3.42
CA ASN A 355 -13.27 -8.68 4.62
C ASN A 355 -14.77 -8.39 4.53
N GLU A 356 -15.54 -9.04 5.39
CA GLU A 356 -17.00 -8.94 5.46
C GLU A 356 -17.48 -9.00 6.91
N ASP A 357 -18.79 -8.83 7.13
CA ASP A 357 -19.37 -8.98 8.46
C ASP A 357 -19.07 -10.38 9.02
N PRO A 358 -18.63 -10.52 10.29
CA PRO A 358 -18.37 -11.81 10.92
C PRO A 358 -19.50 -12.83 10.77
N LYS A 359 -20.76 -12.39 10.70
CA LYS A 359 -21.91 -13.28 10.46
C LYS A 359 -21.90 -13.88 9.06
N ASP A 360 -21.66 -13.04 8.05
CA ASP A 360 -21.62 -13.44 6.63
C ASP A 360 -20.41 -14.35 6.36
N ALA A 361 -19.28 -14.06 7.02
CA ALA A 361 -18.10 -14.92 6.99
C ALA A 361 -18.40 -16.32 7.52
N LEU A 362 -19.05 -16.43 8.69
CA LEU A 362 -19.41 -17.71 9.29
C LEU A 362 -20.42 -18.49 8.43
N LEU A 363 -21.42 -17.80 7.86
CA LEU A 363 -22.38 -18.40 6.94
C LEU A 363 -21.70 -19.00 5.70
N ARG A 364 -20.74 -18.30 5.09
CA ARG A 364 -19.98 -18.83 3.96
C ARG A 364 -19.14 -20.03 4.34
N GLN A 365 -18.47 -20.00 5.51
CA GLN A 365 -17.70 -21.14 5.98
C GLN A 365 -18.58 -22.39 6.10
N PHE A 366 -19.78 -22.26 6.69
CA PHE A 366 -20.74 -23.35 6.76
C PHE A 366 -21.25 -23.80 5.39
N GLN A 367 -21.48 -22.89 4.44
CA GLN A 367 -21.88 -23.27 3.09
C GLN A 367 -20.80 -24.10 2.37
N VAL A 368 -19.54 -23.67 2.45
CA VAL A 368 -18.40 -24.40 1.86
C VAL A 368 -18.22 -25.75 2.54
N GLU A 369 -18.35 -25.83 3.87
CA GLU A 369 -18.27 -27.09 4.61
C GLU A 369 -19.42 -28.03 4.26
N ILE A 370 -20.65 -27.53 4.14
CA ILE A 370 -21.81 -28.31 3.68
C ILE A 370 -21.56 -28.86 2.27
N GLU A 371 -21.01 -28.06 1.37
CA GLU A 371 -20.71 -28.48 0.00
C GLU A 371 -19.60 -29.53 -0.04
N GLN A 372 -18.53 -29.37 0.75
CA GLN A 372 -17.48 -30.38 0.90
C GLN A 372 -18.01 -31.69 1.49
N LEU A 373 -18.84 -31.62 2.53
CA LEU A 373 -19.46 -32.79 3.15
C LEU A 373 -20.44 -33.49 2.20
N ARG A 374 -21.22 -32.73 1.42
CA ARG A 374 -22.09 -33.29 0.37
C ARG A 374 -21.26 -34.01 -0.69
N LYS A 375 -20.17 -33.41 -1.14
CA LYS A 375 -19.26 -34.04 -2.10
C LYS A 375 -18.63 -35.32 -1.56
N GLN A 376 -18.18 -35.33 -0.31
CA GLN A 376 -17.68 -36.53 0.34
C GLN A 376 -18.75 -37.62 0.50
N LEU A 377 -20.01 -37.25 0.72
CA LEU A 377 -21.13 -38.19 0.76
C LEU A 377 -21.49 -38.74 -0.63
N GLU A 378 -21.35 -37.95 -1.69
CA GLU A 378 -21.53 -38.41 -3.06
C GLU A 378 -20.38 -39.33 -3.49
N GLU A 379 -19.14 -39.00 -3.14
CA GLU A 379 -17.95 -39.84 -3.40
C GLU A 379 -18.01 -41.16 -2.62
N ASN A 380 -18.38 -41.15 -1.34
CA ASN A 380 -18.57 -42.37 -0.54
C ASN A 380 -19.84 -43.15 -0.92
N GLY A 381 -20.89 -42.46 -1.40
CA GLY A 381 -22.12 -43.08 -1.87
C GLY A 381 -21.93 -43.84 -3.19
N ALA A 382 -21.03 -43.35 -4.05
CA ALA A 382 -20.65 -44.03 -5.29
C ALA A 382 -19.88 -45.34 -5.01
N GLU A 383 -18.97 -45.36 -4.03
CA GLU A 383 -18.23 -46.58 -3.63
C GLU A 383 -19.14 -47.65 -3.02
N LEU A 384 -20.22 -47.26 -2.34
CA LEU A 384 -21.22 -48.20 -1.82
C LEU A 384 -22.09 -48.81 -2.94
N SER A 385 -22.42 -48.03 -3.98
CA SER A 385 -23.22 -48.51 -5.12
C SER A 385 -22.50 -49.52 -6.03
N GLU A 386 -21.16 -49.45 -6.14
CA GLU A 386 -20.38 -50.46 -6.87
C GLU A 386 -20.19 -51.77 -6.07
N SER A 387 -20.46 -51.75 -4.76
CA SER A 387 -20.36 -52.95 -3.90
C SER A 387 -21.68 -53.71 -3.71
N GLU A 388 -22.82 -53.10 -4.01
CA GLU A 388 -24.14 -53.75 -3.93
C GLU A 388 -24.52 -54.53 -5.20
N ASP A 389 -23.95 -54.19 -6.37
CA ASP A 389 -24.22 -54.88 -7.65
C ASP A 389 -23.52 -56.26 -7.80
N GLU A 390 -22.61 -56.66 -6.88
CA GLU A 390 -21.98 -58.00 -6.89
C GLU A 390 -22.57 -58.99 -5.86
N SER A 391 -23.67 -58.65 -5.14
CA SER A 391 -24.20 -59.52 -4.07
C SER A 391 -25.67 -59.94 -4.16
N GLU A 392 -26.39 -59.62 -5.24
CA GLU A 392 -27.76 -60.11 -5.48
C GLU A 392 -27.84 -61.28 -6.49
N ASP A 393 -27.07 -62.34 -6.26
CA ASP A 393 -27.32 -63.62 -6.94
C ASP A 393 -27.22 -64.80 -5.97
N SER A 394 -28.03 -64.77 -4.90
CA SER A 394 -28.58 -65.97 -4.26
C SER A 394 -29.47 -65.61 -3.07
N GLN A 395 -30.79 -65.70 -3.26
CA GLN A 395 -31.70 -66.53 -2.44
C GLN A 395 -33.16 -66.19 -2.73
N GLU A 396 -33.71 -66.89 -3.71
CA GLU A 396 -35.14 -67.15 -3.80
C GLU A 396 -35.53 -68.16 -2.71
N SER A 397 -36.23 -67.71 -1.65
CA SER A 397 -37.33 -68.47 -1.04
C SER A 397 -37.97 -67.75 0.16
N ARG A 398 -39.30 -67.82 0.19
CA ARG A 398 -40.27 -67.60 1.29
C ARG A 398 -40.95 -66.24 1.35
N GLU A 399 -42.07 -66.21 0.62
CA GLU A 399 -43.33 -65.62 1.08
C GLU A 399 -43.57 -65.84 2.59
N THR A 400 -44.02 -64.80 3.30
CA THR A 400 -45.37 -64.75 3.87
C THR A 400 -45.60 -63.47 4.70
N LYS A 401 -46.86 -62.98 4.63
CA LYS A 401 -47.56 -62.01 5.51
C LYS A 401 -47.46 -60.52 5.21
N ARG A 402 -48.34 -60.12 4.28
CA ARG A 402 -49.14 -58.89 4.33
C ARG A 402 -49.74 -58.66 5.73
N ASP A 403 -49.59 -57.46 6.30
CA ASP A 403 -50.70 -56.65 6.84
C ASP A 403 -50.24 -55.33 7.48
N LYS A 404 -51.09 -54.29 7.32
CA LYS A 404 -51.10 -52.95 7.96
C LYS A 404 -50.02 -51.97 7.43
N LYS A 405 -50.29 -50.75 6.96
CA LYS A 405 -51.44 -49.85 7.16
C LYS A 405 -51.31 -48.67 6.16
N ALA A 406 -52.04 -48.71 5.06
CA ALA A 406 -52.26 -47.57 4.17
C ALA A 406 -53.74 -47.19 4.20
N ARG A 407 -54.10 -46.19 5.00
CA ARG A 407 -55.36 -45.43 4.83
C ARG A 407 -55.35 -44.18 5.69
N ARG A 408 -55.29 -43.01 5.05
CA ARG A 408 -56.25 -41.91 5.28
C ARG A 408 -55.98 -40.77 4.29
N ARG A 409 -56.83 -40.75 3.27
CA ARG A 409 -57.03 -39.67 2.29
C ARG A 409 -58.32 -38.95 2.68
N SER A 410 -58.23 -37.62 2.71
CA SER A 410 -59.21 -36.57 2.33
C SER A 410 -60.66 -36.51 2.84
N GLN A 411 -61.09 -35.25 2.99
CA GLN A 411 -62.44 -34.64 2.88
C GLN A 411 -63.43 -34.74 4.06
N MET A 412 -63.81 -33.57 4.59
CA MET A 412 -65.23 -33.19 4.79
C MET A 412 -65.41 -31.67 4.92
N LEU A 413 -66.41 -31.16 4.19
CA LEU A 413 -66.99 -29.81 4.16
C LEU A 413 -68.37 -29.84 4.85
N SER A 414 -68.74 -28.78 5.58
CA SER A 414 -70.11 -28.25 5.89
C SER A 414 -69.96 -27.25 7.06
N VAL A 415 -70.26 -25.93 7.00
CA VAL A 415 -71.48 -25.11 6.75
C VAL A 415 -72.59 -25.25 7.81
N GLU A 416 -72.86 -24.15 8.54
CA GLU A 416 -74.14 -23.58 9.09
C GLU A 416 -73.84 -22.71 10.36
N GLU A 417 -73.96 -21.37 10.33
CA GLU A 417 -75.14 -20.48 10.63
C GLU A 417 -75.41 -20.30 12.15
N LEU A 418 -75.14 -19.10 12.73
CA LEU A 418 -76.01 -17.92 13.02
C LEU A 418 -76.93 -18.07 14.26
N GLU A 419 -76.77 -17.18 15.25
CA GLU A 419 -77.82 -16.33 15.91
C GLU A 419 -77.46 -15.85 17.34
N ASP A 420 -77.47 -14.52 17.47
CA ASP A 420 -77.91 -13.58 18.53
C ASP A 420 -78.17 -14.01 20.00
N GLY A 421 -77.89 -13.08 20.91
CA GLY A 421 -78.48 -13.08 22.26
C GLY A 421 -77.84 -12.12 23.27
N ASP A 422 -78.48 -10.96 23.41
CA ASP A 422 -78.12 -9.76 24.20
C ASP A 422 -78.28 -9.89 25.74
N THR A 423 -77.93 -8.80 26.44
CA THR A 423 -78.18 -8.36 27.84
C THR A 423 -77.08 -8.58 28.88
N ASP A 424 -76.85 -7.70 29.86
CA ASP A 424 -76.96 -6.25 30.09
C ASP A 424 -76.53 -6.10 31.57
N SER A 425 -75.72 -5.09 31.93
CA SER A 425 -75.91 -4.27 33.16
C SER A 425 -74.80 -3.24 33.34
N THR A 426 -75.14 -2.02 32.94
CA THR A 426 -74.71 -0.71 33.45
C THR A 426 -75.00 -0.56 34.98
N GLU A 427 -74.34 0.27 35.81
CA GLU A 427 -74.40 1.74 35.91
C GLU A 427 -73.45 2.22 37.05
N LYS A 428 -72.62 3.26 36.82
CA LYS A 428 -72.72 4.69 37.21
C LYS A 428 -72.45 5.07 38.67
N VAL A 429 -71.62 6.12 38.86
CA VAL A 429 -71.94 7.32 39.67
C VAL A 429 -71.25 8.55 39.06
N ASP A 430 -72.04 9.61 38.86
CA ASP A 430 -71.69 10.97 38.40
C ASP A 430 -71.08 11.86 39.49
N LYS A 431 -70.25 12.86 39.12
CA LYS A 431 -70.62 14.31 39.12
C LYS A 431 -69.40 15.25 38.98
N ALA A 432 -69.69 16.36 38.32
CA ALA A 432 -68.80 17.42 37.85
C ALA A 432 -68.29 18.39 38.93
N GLU A 433 -67.13 19.02 38.68
CA GLU A 433 -66.90 20.47 38.81
C GLU A 433 -65.60 20.94 38.12
N ARG A 434 -65.43 22.26 38.04
CA ARG A 434 -64.70 23.11 37.08
C ARG A 434 -63.17 23.16 37.21
N ASP A 435 -62.59 23.77 36.16
CA ASP A 435 -61.33 24.54 36.03
C ASP A 435 -60.03 23.85 35.56
N ASP A 436 -59.46 24.50 34.54
CA ASP A 436 -58.04 24.73 34.24
C ASP A 436 -57.38 24.01 33.03
N LYS A 437 -56.45 24.74 32.40
CA LYS A 437 -55.93 24.62 31.03
C LYS A 437 -54.96 23.44 30.76
N SER A 438 -54.86 23.08 29.46
CA SER A 438 -53.81 22.31 28.72
C SER A 438 -53.90 20.76 28.78
N PRO A 439 -53.24 19.92 27.92
CA PRO A 439 -52.18 20.15 26.92
C PRO A 439 -52.23 19.18 25.67
N VAL A 440 -53.25 19.23 24.80
CA VAL A 440 -53.38 18.21 23.70
C VAL A 440 -52.83 18.67 22.34
N ASP A 441 -52.54 19.96 22.15
CA ASP A 441 -52.16 20.49 20.83
C ASP A 441 -50.64 20.48 20.53
N LYS A 442 -49.77 20.31 21.54
CA LYS A 442 -48.31 20.37 21.31
C LYS A 442 -47.76 19.11 20.66
N ASP A 443 -48.21 17.94 21.11
CA ASP A 443 -47.72 16.65 20.60
C ASP A 443 -48.14 16.42 19.14
N VAL A 444 -49.33 16.88 18.75
CA VAL A 444 -49.84 16.78 17.36
C VAL A 444 -49.04 17.69 16.42
N ILE A 445 -48.63 18.88 16.88
CA ILE A 445 -47.81 19.82 16.10
C ILE A 445 -46.38 19.30 15.98
N GLU A 446 -45.82 18.71 17.05
CA GLU A 446 -44.46 18.17 17.05
C GLU A 446 -44.34 16.90 16.18
N LEU A 447 -45.37 16.05 16.17
CA LEU A 447 -45.46 14.90 15.26
C LEU A 447 -45.54 15.30 13.79
N LYS A 448 -46.30 16.35 13.45
CA LYS A 448 -46.37 16.87 12.07
C LYS A 448 -45.06 17.52 11.64
N LYS A 449 -44.38 18.22 12.54
CA LYS A 449 -43.09 18.85 12.26
C LYS A 449 -42.00 17.81 12.03
N THR A 450 -41.95 16.77 12.85
CA THR A 450 -41.00 15.65 12.70
C THR A 450 -41.28 14.81 11.44
N GLN A 451 -42.54 14.65 11.03
CA GLN A 451 -42.88 14.05 9.73
C GLN A 451 -42.39 14.89 8.54
N SER A 452 -42.63 16.20 8.57
CA SER A 452 -42.16 17.11 7.52
C SER A 452 -40.63 17.16 7.42
N GLU A 453 -39.92 17.14 8.56
CA GLU A 453 -38.46 17.06 8.58
C GLU A 453 -37.93 15.73 8.03
N LYS A 454 -38.60 14.61 8.32
CA LYS A 454 -38.27 13.29 7.75
C LYS A 454 -38.51 13.23 6.24
N GLU A 455 -39.60 13.81 5.74
CA GLU A 455 -39.88 13.88 4.30
C GLU A 455 -38.87 14.78 3.58
N ALA A 456 -38.53 15.95 4.15
CA ALA A 456 -37.50 16.82 3.59
C ALA A 456 -36.11 16.17 3.60
N LEU A 457 -35.79 15.35 4.61
CA LEU A 457 -34.56 14.55 4.62
C LEU A 457 -34.58 13.45 3.55
N ARG A 458 -35.72 12.78 3.34
CA ARG A 458 -35.90 11.77 2.29
C ARG A 458 -35.75 12.38 0.90
N GLU A 459 -36.36 13.53 0.66
CA GLU A 459 -36.27 14.23 -0.62
C GLU A 459 -34.84 14.75 -0.88
N LYS A 460 -34.12 15.21 0.16
CA LYS A 460 -32.68 15.52 0.05
C LYS A 460 -31.84 14.28 -0.23
N MET A 461 -32.13 13.15 0.42
CA MET A 461 -31.48 11.85 0.18
C MET A 461 -31.72 11.37 -1.25
N GLN A 462 -32.94 11.51 -1.77
CA GLN A 462 -33.32 11.11 -3.13
C GLN A 462 -32.71 12.05 -4.17
N ASN A 463 -32.66 13.36 -3.90
CA ASN A 463 -31.93 14.32 -4.74
C ASN A 463 -30.41 14.12 -4.71
N LEU A 464 -29.84 13.66 -3.58
CA LEU A 464 -28.44 13.23 -3.51
C LEU A 464 -28.22 11.94 -4.29
N GLN A 465 -29.08 10.93 -4.18
CA GLN A 465 -29.05 9.71 -5.00
C GLN A 465 -29.11 10.02 -6.50
N ASN A 466 -30.02 10.90 -6.92
CA ASN A 466 -30.17 11.26 -8.33
C ASN A 466 -28.97 12.09 -8.84
N LYS A 467 -28.33 12.88 -7.98
CA LYS A 467 -27.07 13.58 -8.30
C LYS A 467 -25.84 12.65 -8.27
N ILE A 468 -25.91 11.52 -7.57
CA ILE A 468 -24.89 10.47 -7.56
C ILE A 468 -24.94 9.65 -8.86
N LEU A 469 -26.12 9.49 -9.48
CA LEU A 469 -26.29 8.69 -10.70
C LEU A 469 -26.11 9.47 -12.01
N VAL A 470 -26.33 10.80 -12.03
CA VAL A 470 -26.28 11.60 -13.27
C VAL A 470 -25.39 12.83 -13.06
N GLY A 471 -24.08 12.60 -13.12
CA GLY A 471 -23.06 13.62 -12.94
C GLY A 471 -22.17 13.81 -14.17
N GLY A 472 -22.72 14.36 -15.25
CA GLY A 472 -21.97 14.96 -16.37
C GLY A 472 -21.98 14.14 -17.66
N GLU A 473 -22.69 14.65 -18.68
CA GLU A 473 -22.88 14.10 -20.04
C GLU A 473 -21.60 13.87 -20.87
N ASN A 474 -20.41 13.83 -20.26
CA ASN A 474 -19.12 13.57 -20.94
C ASN A 474 -18.10 12.78 -20.07
N LEU A 475 -18.45 12.42 -18.82
CA LEU A 475 -17.50 11.83 -17.86
C LEU A 475 -17.64 10.30 -17.78
N LEU A 476 -18.87 9.80 -17.79
CA LEU A 476 -19.15 8.36 -17.89
C LEU A 476 -18.59 7.82 -19.21
N GLU A 477 -18.84 8.51 -20.32
CA GLU A 477 -18.34 8.14 -21.65
C GLU A 477 -16.81 8.03 -21.71
N LYS A 478 -16.06 8.86 -20.96
CA LYS A 478 -14.58 8.79 -20.92
C LYS A 478 -14.08 7.61 -20.12
N ALA A 479 -14.70 7.33 -18.97
CA ALA A 479 -14.37 6.17 -18.15
C ALA A 479 -14.71 4.88 -18.91
N GLU A 480 -15.89 4.83 -19.53
CA GLU A 480 -16.33 3.73 -20.38
C GLU A 480 -15.42 3.56 -21.60
N ALA A 481 -15.04 4.64 -22.30
CA ALA A 481 -14.13 4.54 -23.44
C ALA A 481 -12.75 4.01 -23.05
N GLN A 482 -12.23 4.43 -21.88
CA GLN A 482 -10.97 3.89 -21.37
C GLN A 482 -11.14 2.42 -20.96
N GLU A 483 -12.24 2.05 -20.34
CA GLU A 483 -12.54 0.66 -19.98
C GLU A 483 -12.70 -0.22 -21.22
N GLN A 484 -13.36 0.25 -22.27
CA GLN A 484 -13.46 -0.42 -23.56
C GLN A 484 -12.08 -0.62 -24.19
N LEU A 485 -11.19 0.38 -24.11
CA LEU A 485 -9.81 0.25 -24.55
C LEU A 485 -9.07 -0.83 -23.75
N LEU A 486 -9.20 -0.83 -22.43
CA LEU A 486 -8.61 -1.86 -21.56
C LEU A 486 -9.15 -3.26 -21.90
N ALA A 487 -10.46 -3.38 -22.16
CA ALA A 487 -11.12 -4.63 -22.53
C ALA A 487 -10.68 -5.14 -23.91
N ALA A 488 -10.62 -4.26 -24.92
CA ALA A 488 -10.13 -4.60 -26.25
C ALA A 488 -8.68 -5.08 -26.21
N ALA A 489 -7.82 -4.37 -25.46
CA ALA A 489 -6.43 -4.76 -25.27
C ALA A 489 -6.30 -6.08 -24.49
N ALA A 490 -7.19 -6.36 -23.53
CA ALA A 490 -7.19 -7.63 -22.82
C ALA A 490 -7.50 -8.82 -23.74
N ILE A 491 -8.47 -8.66 -24.65
CA ILE A 491 -8.79 -9.68 -25.67
C ILE A 491 -7.60 -9.89 -26.62
N GLU A 492 -6.97 -8.81 -27.08
CA GLU A 492 -5.79 -8.89 -27.94
C GLU A 492 -4.62 -9.60 -27.24
N LEU A 493 -4.36 -9.25 -25.97
CA LEU A 493 -3.34 -9.88 -25.14
C LEU A 493 -3.60 -11.39 -24.96
N GLU A 494 -4.85 -11.79 -24.72
CA GLU A 494 -5.22 -13.20 -24.59
C GLU A 494 -5.01 -13.99 -25.90
N GLN A 495 -5.38 -13.40 -27.04
CA GLN A 495 -5.12 -14.01 -28.35
C GLN A 495 -3.63 -14.14 -28.64
N ARG A 496 -2.82 -13.16 -28.23
CA ARG A 496 -1.36 -13.20 -28.35
C ARG A 496 -0.77 -14.31 -27.48
N LYS A 497 -1.18 -14.39 -26.22
CA LYS A 497 -0.77 -15.44 -25.27
C LYS A 497 -1.11 -16.85 -25.76
N SER A 498 -2.32 -17.04 -26.30
CA SER A 498 -2.74 -18.34 -26.83
C SER A 498 -1.85 -18.82 -27.99
N ARG A 499 -1.53 -17.90 -28.93
CA ARG A 499 -0.61 -18.19 -30.05
C ARG A 499 0.80 -18.52 -29.55
N GLU A 500 1.27 -17.75 -28.58
CA GLU A 500 2.57 -17.93 -27.95
C GLU A 500 2.68 -19.28 -27.21
N GLU A 501 1.65 -19.70 -26.48
CA GLU A 501 1.61 -20.99 -25.80
C GLU A 501 1.61 -22.18 -26.79
N GLN A 502 0.91 -22.05 -27.92
CA GLN A 502 0.93 -23.06 -28.99
C GLN A 502 2.34 -23.22 -29.57
N LEU A 503 3.04 -22.10 -29.82
CA LEU A 503 4.44 -22.12 -30.27
C LEU A 503 5.35 -22.77 -29.23
N LYS A 504 5.16 -22.46 -27.94
CA LYS A 504 5.92 -23.06 -26.84
C LYS A 504 5.74 -24.58 -26.75
N LYS A 505 4.50 -25.08 -26.86
CA LYS A 505 4.21 -26.52 -26.91
C LYS A 505 4.88 -27.18 -28.11
N ALA A 506 4.87 -26.53 -29.28
CA ALA A 506 5.54 -27.02 -30.48
C ALA A 506 7.07 -27.08 -30.33
N ILE A 507 7.69 -26.07 -29.71
CA ILE A 507 9.13 -26.05 -29.45
C ILE A 507 9.51 -27.15 -28.44
N LYS A 508 8.81 -27.26 -27.31
CA LYS A 508 9.06 -28.31 -26.31
C LYS A 508 8.90 -29.72 -26.88
N ALA A 509 7.90 -29.94 -27.73
CA ALA A 509 7.73 -31.22 -28.39
C ALA A 509 8.93 -31.56 -29.30
N LYS A 510 9.43 -30.58 -30.08
CA LYS A 510 10.64 -30.76 -30.89
C LYS A 510 11.91 -30.96 -30.06
N GLU A 511 12.03 -30.31 -28.91
CA GLU A 511 13.15 -30.51 -28.00
C GLU A 511 13.13 -31.88 -27.32
N ALA A 512 11.96 -32.35 -26.90
CA ALA A 512 11.77 -33.69 -26.34
C ALA A 512 12.11 -34.78 -27.38
N GLU A 513 11.63 -34.62 -28.62
CA GLU A 513 11.98 -35.50 -29.74
C GLU A 513 13.50 -35.56 -29.98
N ARG A 514 14.19 -34.42 -29.80
CA ARG A 514 15.65 -34.35 -29.90
C ARG A 514 16.36 -35.03 -28.72
N ILE A 515 15.84 -34.94 -27.51
CA ILE A 515 16.43 -35.56 -26.30
C ILE A 515 16.26 -37.09 -26.34
N ASP A 516 15.12 -37.61 -26.79
CA ASP A 516 14.89 -39.06 -26.91
C ASP A 516 15.85 -39.73 -27.91
N ILE A 517 16.31 -38.98 -28.91
CA ILE A 517 17.38 -39.40 -29.84
C ILE A 517 18.75 -39.41 -29.13
N GLU A 518 18.98 -38.52 -28.17
CA GLU A 518 20.25 -38.42 -27.42
C GLU A 518 20.40 -39.45 -26.27
N GLU A 519 19.32 -40.11 -25.82
CA GLU A 519 19.37 -41.07 -24.69
C GLU A 519 19.61 -42.53 -25.10
N LYS A 520 19.55 -42.86 -26.39
CA LYS A 520 19.89 -44.19 -26.91
C LYS A 520 21.33 -44.18 -27.43
N TYR A 521 22.31 -44.26 -26.53
CA TYR A 521 23.70 -44.41 -26.93
C TYR A 521 23.92 -45.78 -27.57
N SER A 522 24.21 -45.78 -28.87
CA SER A 522 24.46 -47.00 -29.66
C SER A 522 25.92 -47.48 -29.57
N SER A 523 26.82 -46.65 -29.02
CA SER A 523 28.24 -46.96 -28.87
C SER A 523 28.89 -46.28 -27.67
N LEU A 524 30.02 -46.82 -27.20
CA LEU A 524 30.88 -46.23 -26.16
C LEU A 524 31.38 -44.82 -26.52
N GLN A 525 31.57 -44.54 -27.82
CA GLN A 525 31.95 -43.21 -28.32
C GLN A 525 30.84 -42.18 -28.08
N GLU A 526 29.58 -42.60 -28.28
CA GLU A 526 28.38 -41.79 -28.08
C GLU A 526 28.11 -41.57 -26.60
N GLU A 527 28.32 -42.60 -25.77
CA GLU A 527 28.24 -42.50 -24.31
C GLU A 527 29.32 -41.55 -23.76
N ALA A 528 30.55 -41.60 -24.29
CA ALA A 528 31.61 -40.66 -23.93
C ALA A 528 31.23 -39.23 -24.29
N ALA A 529 30.70 -38.99 -25.50
CA ALA A 529 30.21 -37.68 -25.92
C ALA A 529 29.04 -37.17 -25.04
N GLY A 530 28.09 -38.05 -24.70
CA GLY A 530 26.98 -37.75 -23.80
C GLY A 530 27.44 -37.40 -22.39
N LYS A 531 28.39 -38.16 -21.84
CA LYS A 531 29.04 -37.87 -20.54
C LYS A 531 29.84 -36.57 -20.58
N THR A 532 30.56 -36.26 -21.66
CA THR A 532 31.24 -34.97 -21.84
C THR A 532 30.25 -33.81 -21.88
N LYS A 533 29.09 -33.97 -22.54
CA LYS A 533 28.03 -32.96 -22.56
C LYS A 533 27.40 -32.75 -21.19
N LYS A 534 27.16 -33.82 -20.43
CA LYS A 534 26.70 -33.75 -19.03
C LYS A 534 27.74 -33.07 -18.13
N LEU A 535 29.02 -33.42 -18.27
CA LEU A 535 30.11 -32.77 -17.55
C LEU A 535 30.18 -31.27 -17.85
N ALA A 536 30.03 -30.87 -19.11
CA ALA A 536 29.98 -29.47 -19.51
C ALA A 536 28.81 -28.72 -18.85
N ARG A 537 27.59 -29.31 -18.83
CA ARG A 537 26.43 -28.73 -18.13
C ARG A 537 26.68 -28.54 -16.63
N VAL A 538 27.20 -29.57 -15.96
CA VAL A 538 27.53 -29.51 -14.52
C VAL A 538 28.62 -28.49 -14.24
N TYR A 539 29.62 -28.39 -15.13
CA TYR A 539 30.67 -27.37 -15.03
C TYR A 539 30.09 -25.95 -15.16
N THR A 540 29.21 -25.70 -16.12
CA THR A 540 28.51 -24.41 -16.26
C THR A 540 27.69 -24.07 -15.01
N MET A 541 26.97 -25.05 -14.45
CA MET A 541 26.19 -24.86 -13.22
C MET A 541 27.11 -24.52 -12.03
N LEU A 542 28.24 -25.22 -11.90
CA LEU A 542 29.24 -24.95 -10.86
C LEU A 542 29.85 -23.54 -11.02
N MET A 543 30.12 -23.10 -12.24
CA MET A 543 30.62 -21.74 -12.51
C MET A 543 29.57 -20.68 -12.19
N SER A 544 28.29 -20.92 -12.50
CA SER A 544 27.16 -20.04 -12.13
C SER A 544 27.07 -19.87 -10.61
N VAL A 545 27.08 -20.99 -9.85
CA VAL A 545 27.02 -20.95 -8.38
C VAL A 545 28.24 -20.25 -7.78
N LYS A 546 29.44 -20.45 -8.35
CA LYS A 546 30.64 -19.73 -7.92
C LYS A 546 30.54 -18.22 -8.17
N ALA A 547 30.01 -17.82 -9.32
CA ALA A 547 29.78 -16.41 -9.64
C ALA A 547 28.78 -15.79 -8.65
N GLU A 548 27.66 -16.47 -8.39
CA GLU A 548 26.66 -16.04 -7.41
C GLU A 548 27.26 -15.86 -6.01
N LEU A 549 28.09 -16.80 -5.56
CA LEU A 549 28.74 -16.73 -4.25
C LEU A 549 29.72 -15.55 -4.18
N SER A 550 30.52 -15.33 -5.22
CA SER A 550 31.42 -14.19 -5.34
C SER A 550 30.65 -12.87 -5.28
N ASP A 551 29.55 -12.75 -6.01
CA ASP A 551 28.73 -11.54 -5.99
C ASP A 551 28.04 -11.30 -4.65
N LEU A 552 27.55 -12.35 -3.98
CA LEU A 552 26.96 -12.23 -2.64
C LEU A 552 28.01 -11.77 -1.63
N GLN A 553 29.24 -12.30 -1.72
CA GLN A 553 30.35 -11.82 -0.91
C GLN A 553 30.68 -10.35 -1.22
N GLN A 554 30.70 -9.96 -2.49
CA GLN A 554 30.96 -8.58 -2.88
C GLN A 554 29.82 -7.64 -2.44
N GLU A 555 28.56 -8.07 -2.57
CA GLU A 555 27.38 -7.34 -2.12
C GLU A 555 27.43 -7.13 -0.61
N HIS A 556 27.71 -8.19 0.15
CA HIS A 556 27.87 -8.14 1.61
C HIS A 556 29.04 -7.24 2.01
N GLN A 557 30.19 -7.35 1.35
CA GLN A 557 31.34 -6.48 1.61
C GLN A 557 31.00 -5.01 1.37
N ARG A 558 30.31 -4.69 0.27
CA ARG A 558 29.85 -3.33 -0.03
C ARG A 558 28.82 -2.82 1.00
N GLU A 559 27.91 -3.68 1.47
CA GLU A 559 26.97 -3.34 2.54
C GLU A 559 27.70 -3.04 3.85
N MET A 560 28.63 -3.91 4.23
CA MET A 560 29.46 -3.74 5.42
C MET A 560 30.26 -2.43 5.35
N GLU A 561 30.85 -2.11 4.21
CA GLU A 561 31.54 -0.83 3.99
C GLU A 561 30.60 0.37 4.11
N GLY A 562 29.41 0.30 3.52
CA GLY A 562 28.39 1.35 3.63
C GLY A 562 27.92 1.54 5.08
N LEU A 563 27.69 0.46 5.81
CA LEU A 563 27.33 0.49 7.23
C LEU A 563 28.46 1.10 8.07
N LEU A 564 29.71 0.68 7.85
CA LEU A 564 30.87 1.23 8.54
C LEU A 564 31.07 2.71 8.24
N GLU A 565 30.85 3.16 7.00
CA GLU A 565 30.89 4.57 6.64
C GLU A 565 29.75 5.35 7.33
N GLY A 566 28.55 4.78 7.40
CA GLY A 566 27.43 5.31 8.17
C GLY A 566 27.77 5.46 9.66
N VAL A 567 28.34 4.43 10.28
CA VAL A 567 28.80 4.45 11.68
C VAL A 567 29.88 5.51 11.90
N ARG A 568 30.86 5.63 10.98
CA ARG A 568 31.87 6.70 11.03
C ARG A 568 31.23 8.09 10.91
N GLY A 569 30.24 8.24 10.03
CA GLY A 569 29.48 9.47 9.85
C GLY A 569 28.73 9.88 11.12
N ILE A 570 27.93 8.97 11.68
CA ILE A 570 27.22 9.16 12.94
C ILE A 570 28.20 9.43 14.09
N GLY A 571 29.32 8.73 14.14
CA GLY A 571 30.37 8.93 15.14
C GLY A 571 30.95 10.35 15.11
N ARG A 572 31.31 10.86 13.93
CA ARG A 572 31.78 12.26 13.77
C ARG A 572 30.74 13.27 14.23
N GLU A 573 29.48 13.00 13.92
CA GLU A 573 28.39 13.88 14.31
C GLU A 573 28.12 13.85 15.82
N LEU A 574 28.12 12.66 16.42
CA LEU A 574 27.98 12.50 17.86
C LEU A 574 29.11 13.24 18.59
N GLN A 575 30.34 13.17 18.06
CA GLN A 575 31.46 13.95 18.59
C GLN A 575 31.20 15.46 18.49
N LEU A 576 30.70 15.95 17.35
CA LEU A 576 30.34 17.36 17.18
C LEU A 576 29.24 17.79 18.17
N GLN A 577 28.17 17.02 18.29
CA GLN A 577 27.08 17.32 19.22
C GLN A 577 27.56 17.32 20.68
N ASN A 578 28.39 16.34 21.05
CA ASN A 578 29.01 16.32 22.38
C ASN A 578 29.91 17.53 22.62
N LEU A 579 30.65 17.99 21.61
CA LEU A 579 31.48 19.19 21.73
C LEU A 579 30.62 20.44 21.96
N ILE A 580 29.51 20.59 21.22
CA ILE A 580 28.54 21.67 21.43
C ILE A 580 27.95 21.60 22.84
N VAL A 581 27.47 20.43 23.27
CA VAL A 581 26.89 20.25 24.62
C VAL A 581 27.92 20.59 25.69
N ASN A 582 29.15 20.12 25.57
CA ASN A 582 30.23 20.36 26.53
C ASN A 582 30.66 21.83 26.60
N HIS A 583 30.57 22.57 25.49
CA HIS A 583 31.00 23.96 25.44
C HIS A 583 29.89 24.94 25.88
N TYR A 584 28.64 24.65 25.56
CA TYR A 584 27.52 25.58 25.79
C TYR A 584 26.62 25.21 26.98
N ILE A 585 26.64 23.97 27.47
CA ILE A 585 25.80 23.53 28.59
C ILE A 585 26.70 23.16 29.78
N PRO A 586 26.66 23.92 30.89
CA PRO A 586 27.41 23.57 32.09
C PRO A 586 27.10 22.16 32.60
N VAL A 587 28.12 21.46 33.09
CA VAL A 587 28.04 20.04 33.51
C VAL A 587 26.91 19.76 34.51
N GLN A 588 26.63 20.69 35.41
CA GLN A 588 25.55 20.57 36.40
C GLN A 588 24.16 20.43 35.74
N TYR A 589 23.89 21.20 34.68
CA TYR A 589 22.64 21.12 33.93
C TYR A 589 22.60 19.88 33.04
N GLN A 590 23.73 19.43 32.49
CA GLN A 590 23.78 18.19 31.74
C GLN A 590 23.39 16.99 32.62
N THR A 591 23.94 16.91 33.83
CA THR A 591 23.61 15.85 34.81
C THR A 591 22.15 15.92 35.22
N MET A 592 21.61 17.13 35.41
CA MET A 592 20.19 17.34 35.68
C MET A 592 19.33 16.80 34.53
N ILE A 593 19.59 17.21 33.28
CA ILE A 593 18.83 16.75 32.11
C ILE A 593 18.87 15.22 32.00
N LYS A 594 20.06 14.60 32.08
CA LYS A 594 20.21 13.13 32.02
C LYS A 594 19.41 12.39 33.08
N ARG A 595 19.22 12.97 34.27
CA ARG A 595 18.46 12.36 35.37
C ARG A 595 16.94 12.38 35.11
N TYR A 596 16.44 13.33 34.34
CA TYR A 596 15.01 13.52 34.08
C TYR A 596 14.56 13.11 32.67
N VAL A 597 15.49 12.72 31.82
CA VAL A 597 15.20 12.14 30.50
C VAL A 597 14.97 10.64 30.63
N HIS A 598 13.92 10.11 30.01
CA HIS A 598 13.72 8.68 29.81
C HIS A 598 13.42 8.38 28.35
N TRP A 599 13.78 7.19 27.90
CA TRP A 599 13.36 6.69 26.60
C TRP A 599 11.91 6.23 26.69
N ASN A 600 11.09 6.57 25.71
CA ASN A 600 9.73 6.07 25.59
C ASN A 600 9.69 5.10 24.39
N GLU A 601 9.53 3.80 24.68
CA GLU A 601 9.54 2.75 23.65
C GLU A 601 8.33 2.81 22.71
N ASP A 602 7.18 3.30 23.18
CA ASP A 602 5.94 3.32 22.40
C ASP A 602 5.98 4.36 21.25
N ILE A 603 6.65 5.48 21.48
CA ILE A 603 6.80 6.57 20.50
C ILE A 603 8.18 6.61 19.84
N GLY A 604 9.20 5.94 20.43
CA GLY A 604 10.56 5.92 19.93
C GLY A 604 11.31 7.24 20.10
N GLU A 605 11.05 7.98 21.17
CA GLU A 605 11.68 9.28 21.46
C GLU A 605 12.11 9.42 22.93
N TRP A 606 13.16 10.21 23.16
CA TRP A 606 13.57 10.62 24.52
C TRP A 606 12.63 11.69 25.05
N GLN A 607 11.96 11.42 26.17
CA GLN A 607 11.07 12.35 26.86
C GLN A 607 11.72 12.90 28.11
N LEU A 608 11.67 14.21 28.27
CA LEU A 608 12.06 14.87 29.51
C LEU A 608 10.83 14.95 30.43
N LYS A 609 10.94 14.37 31.63
CA LYS A 609 9.86 14.43 32.63
C LYS A 609 9.59 15.89 33.02
N CYS A 610 8.32 16.23 33.19
CA CYS A 610 7.87 17.54 33.70
C CYS A 610 8.20 18.75 32.80
N VAL A 611 8.39 18.58 31.48
CA VAL A 611 8.60 19.68 30.50
C VAL A 611 7.50 20.75 30.57
N ALA A 612 6.27 20.34 30.88
CA ALA A 612 5.12 21.24 31.05
C ALA A 612 5.32 22.29 32.17
N TYR A 613 6.18 22.01 33.15
CA TYR A 613 6.47 22.88 34.29
C TYR A 613 7.74 23.72 34.11
N THR A 614 8.34 23.71 32.92
CA THR A 614 9.48 24.57 32.61
C THR A 614 9.03 26.03 32.43
N GLY A 615 9.85 26.98 32.88
CA GLY A 615 9.46 28.41 32.94
C GLY A 615 8.98 29.03 31.62
N ASN A 616 9.44 28.52 30.47
CA ASN A 616 8.99 28.96 29.15
C ASN A 616 7.57 28.49 28.81
N ASN A 617 7.17 27.29 29.25
CA ASN A 617 5.82 26.76 29.07
C ASN A 617 4.83 27.34 30.10
N MET A 618 5.29 27.59 31.34
CA MET A 618 4.50 28.29 32.35
C MET A 618 4.20 29.75 31.98
N ARG A 619 5.13 30.47 31.33
CA ARG A 619 4.90 31.84 30.84
C ARG A 619 3.79 31.92 29.77
N LYS A 620 3.71 30.93 28.86
CA LYS A 620 2.63 30.84 27.86
C LYS A 620 1.26 30.59 28.52
N ALA A 621 1.22 29.81 29.60
CA ALA A 621 -0.01 29.59 30.37
C ALA A 621 -0.44 30.85 31.15
N GLN A 622 0.50 31.67 31.61
CA GLN A 622 0.21 32.91 32.37
C GLN A 622 -0.27 34.08 31.50
N THR A 623 -0.04 34.09 30.19
CA THR A 623 -0.49 35.17 29.30
C THR A 623 -1.99 35.17 28.99
N VAL A 624 -2.76 34.21 29.52
CA VAL A 624 -4.22 34.12 29.33
C VAL A 624 -4.96 34.21 30.67
N SER A 625 -4.60 35.16 31.53
CA SER A 625 -5.45 35.56 32.65
C SER A 625 -4.90 36.80 33.35
N SER A 626 -5.45 37.97 33.01
CA SER A 626 -5.83 39.03 33.97
C SER A 626 -6.05 40.36 33.24
N ALA A 627 -7.29 40.56 32.78
CA ALA A 627 -7.84 41.90 32.72
C ALA A 627 -8.19 42.34 34.15
N GLY A 628 -7.74 43.53 34.56
CA GLY A 628 -8.31 44.23 35.73
C GLY A 628 -7.32 45.01 36.60
N ASN A 629 -7.44 46.34 36.50
CA ASN A 629 -7.17 47.37 37.54
C ASN A 629 -5.72 47.83 37.84
N THR A 630 -5.37 48.95 37.17
CA THR A 630 -4.94 50.25 37.74
C THR A 630 -4.13 50.29 39.05
N LYS A 631 -2.87 50.74 38.99
CA LYS A 631 -2.39 52.09 39.45
C LYS A 631 -0.85 52.17 39.44
N ASP A 632 -0.39 53.39 39.21
CA ASP A 632 0.97 53.93 39.01
C ASP A 632 2.12 53.38 39.87
N THR A 633 3.32 53.28 39.27
CA THR A 633 4.58 53.80 39.84
C THR A 633 5.69 53.83 38.77
N VAL A 634 6.35 54.98 38.64
CA VAL A 634 7.46 55.31 37.73
C VAL A 634 8.74 54.56 38.16
N PRO A 635 9.60 54.05 37.25
CA PRO A 635 10.88 53.45 37.63
C PRO A 635 11.92 54.52 38.02
N PRO A 636 12.72 54.32 39.10
CA PRO A 636 13.83 55.21 39.41
C PRO A 636 15.05 54.92 38.53
N ASP A 637 15.50 55.95 37.85
CA ASP A 637 16.76 56.07 37.12
C ASP A 637 17.95 56.08 38.11
N MET A 638 18.95 55.23 37.84
CA MET A 638 20.20 55.18 38.62
C MET A 638 21.41 55.07 37.69
N SER A 639 21.47 56.00 36.74
CA SER A 639 22.61 56.42 35.92
C SER A 639 23.93 56.72 36.66
N ASN A 640 24.12 56.31 37.92
CA ASN A 640 25.29 56.68 38.72
C ASN A 640 25.91 55.56 39.56
N ILE A 641 25.60 54.28 39.32
CA ILE A 641 26.34 53.17 39.93
C ILE A 641 27.55 52.79 39.04
N TYR A 642 28.45 53.77 38.95
CA TYR A 642 29.91 53.69 38.82
C TYR A 642 30.61 53.50 37.45
N LEU A 643 31.74 54.21 37.34
CA LEU A 643 32.46 54.72 36.16
C LEU A 643 33.96 54.35 36.15
N SER A 644 34.51 54.15 34.93
CA SER A 644 35.88 54.48 34.42
C SER A 644 37.06 53.53 34.76
N TYR A 645 38.05 53.29 33.87
CA TYR A 645 38.88 54.24 33.08
C TYR A 645 39.33 53.74 31.68
N ASN A 646 39.32 54.70 30.73
CA ASN A 646 40.31 55.00 29.67
C ASN A 646 40.88 53.85 28.80
N THR A 647 40.92 53.91 27.47
CA THR A 647 41.04 55.07 26.56
C THR A 647 40.80 54.58 25.13
N GLY A 648 40.23 55.46 24.29
CA GLY A 648 40.35 55.41 22.83
C GLY A 648 39.05 55.01 22.14
N ILE A 649 38.13 55.94 21.81
CA ILE A 649 38.18 56.76 20.58
C ILE A 649 38.13 55.79 19.39
N ASP A 650 37.08 55.63 18.60
CA ASP A 650 36.05 56.52 18.06
C ASP A 650 35.22 55.60 17.12
N ASN A 651 34.00 55.83 16.65
CA ASN A 651 33.18 57.01 16.60
C ASN A 651 31.72 56.57 16.37
N THR A 652 30.82 57.27 17.03
CA THR A 652 29.53 57.78 16.54
C THR A 652 29.14 57.45 15.08
N PHE A 653 27.87 57.11 14.84
CA PHE A 653 26.90 58.10 14.34
C PHE A 653 25.48 57.53 14.21
N VAL A 654 24.55 58.20 14.88
CA VAL A 654 23.11 58.13 14.68
C VAL A 654 22.70 59.15 13.62
N GLN A 655 21.93 58.66 12.64
CA GLN A 655 20.98 59.34 11.74
C GLN A 655 21.45 60.43 10.77
N PRO A 656 20.71 60.58 9.65
CA PRO A 656 20.12 61.91 9.47
C PRO A 656 18.69 61.91 8.89
N LYS A 657 17.85 62.77 9.46
CA LYS A 657 16.69 63.37 8.76
C LYS A 657 17.20 64.40 7.74
N LYS A 658 16.47 64.56 6.63
CA LYS A 658 16.47 65.79 5.81
C LYS A 658 16.29 66.99 6.76
N VAL A 659 17.05 68.09 6.65
CA VAL A 659 16.96 69.11 5.58
C VAL A 659 18.32 69.78 5.20
N ARG A 660 18.47 69.99 3.87
CA ARG A 660 19.25 70.98 3.06
C ARG A 660 20.75 70.83 2.71
N SER A 661 20.95 70.71 1.37
CA SER A 661 21.92 71.36 0.44
C SER A 661 23.43 71.17 0.67
N ARG A 662 24.31 70.86 -0.31
CA ARG A 662 24.49 71.31 -1.71
C ARG A 662 25.46 70.34 -2.45
N SER A 663 25.28 70.21 -3.77
CA SER A 663 26.25 69.98 -4.87
C SER A 663 27.52 69.10 -4.71
N GLY A 664 27.73 68.15 -5.64
CA GLY A 664 29.09 67.74 -6.08
C GLY A 664 29.35 66.24 -6.36
N VAL A 665 28.91 65.74 -7.53
CA VAL A 665 29.51 64.77 -8.51
C VAL A 665 30.93 64.19 -8.22
N PRO A 666 31.43 63.00 -8.74
CA PRO A 666 30.87 61.85 -9.52
C PRO A 666 31.29 60.40 -9.06
N ARG A 667 30.70 59.40 -9.76
CA ARG A 667 31.07 57.97 -10.04
C ARG A 667 32.51 57.45 -9.78
N PRO A 668 32.62 56.11 -9.60
CA PRO A 668 33.46 55.29 -10.51
C PRO A 668 32.75 53.98 -10.95
N THR A 669 32.46 53.72 -12.22
CA THR A 669 33.28 53.04 -13.25
C THR A 669 33.98 51.74 -12.81
N THR A 670 33.38 50.62 -13.20
CA THR A 670 34.09 49.39 -13.59
C THR A 670 34.91 49.65 -14.86
N ALA A 671 36.20 49.30 -14.86
CA ALA A 671 36.99 49.19 -16.09
C ALA A 671 38.20 48.26 -15.93
N HIS A 672 38.34 47.38 -16.91
CA HIS A 672 39.53 46.62 -17.28
C HIS A 672 40.80 47.46 -17.49
N ARG A 673 41.97 46.88 -17.20
CA ARG A 673 43.21 46.89 -18.01
C ARG A 673 44.27 46.03 -17.29
N ARG A 674 44.85 44.96 -17.86
CA ARG A 674 45.88 44.89 -18.91
C ARG A 674 46.96 45.98 -18.80
N THR A 675 48.19 45.59 -18.48
CA THR A 675 49.47 46.19 -18.93
C THR A 675 50.60 45.11 -18.81
N PRO A 676 51.86 45.34 -19.22
CA PRO A 676 52.42 44.71 -20.43
C PRO A 676 53.85 44.11 -20.27
N HIS A 677 54.16 43.07 -21.03
CA HIS A 677 55.40 42.84 -21.80
C HIS A 677 55.47 41.38 -22.24
#